data_AF-A0A1F5F3B5-F1
#
_entry.id   AF-A0A1F5F3B5-F1
#
_cell.length_a   1.000
_cell.length_b   1.000
_cell.length_c   1.000
_cell.angle_alpha   90.00
_cell.angle_beta   90.00
_cell.angle_gamma   90.00
#
_symmetry.space_group_name_H-M   'P 1'
#
loop_
_entity.id
_entity.type
_entity.pdbx_description
1 polymer ?
#
loop_
_entity_poly.entity_id
_entity_poly.type
_entity_poly.pdbx_seq_one_letter_code
_entity_poly.pdbx_strand_id
1 'polypeptide(L)'
;MSKFQLVTDYVPKGDQPGAIAELVRALGEGKKHNVLLGVTGSGKTFSVANVVARVNRPTLVISPNKTLAAQLYSEFKTLFPYSAVEYFVSYYDYYQPEAYIPSTDTYIEKDSSINEQIDKLRLSATASLLSRRDVLIVASVSCIYGIGTPEDYEAMSVKLFAHDHFERDELLEKLVDIQYTRNDIDFSRGHFRVAGDIVDVYPAYGDTGLRVEFFGDEIDRLSVIDPLTGNRISDLATMTVFPARHFVSQTWRLERAIRSIEEELEERLVELKGANKLLEAQRLESRTRYDLDMLREVGYCNGIENYSRHLTARPPGSRPNVLLDFFPQDWLLVIDESHVALPQLHGMYNGDYSRKSTLVEHGFRLPSALDNRPLKFEEFEGMVNQVIYTSATPSSYEMEHAAADGVVTEQIIRPTGLVDPEIFVRNAEGQVDDLMAEIRERIAMGHRTLVTCMTKRMAEDLAEYLSEAGISSRYLHSEIDTIERVEIIRGLRLGEFDVLVGINLLREGLDLPEVSLVAILDADKEGFLRNARSLIQTIGRCARNVKGRVVMYCRDGKPGAAMREAIGETDRRRDIQRAYNEKHGIVPKTIVKTIEAVRAGTLVADSRTPDSEHVIQAERMERAMSQLDTLERIRQLEQEMLVAAESLEFEKAAALRDRIKALTKELEQKT
;
A
#
# COMPACT_ATOMS: atom_id res chain seq x y z
N MET A 1 11.45 -3.31 -28.76
CA MET A 1 10.58 -2.89 -27.66
C MET A 1 10.15 -4.11 -26.89
N SER A 2 10.34 -4.10 -25.57
CA SER A 2 9.88 -5.17 -24.69
C SER A 2 8.34 -5.27 -24.68
N LYS A 3 7.80 -6.46 -24.44
CA LYS A 3 6.36 -6.75 -24.44
C LYS A 3 5.96 -7.43 -23.15
N PHE A 4 4.77 -7.12 -22.65
CA PHE A 4 4.17 -7.84 -21.53
C PHE A 4 3.95 -9.31 -21.90
N GLN A 5 4.48 -10.22 -21.08
CA GLN A 5 4.33 -11.66 -21.25
C GLN A 5 3.47 -12.21 -20.11
N LEU A 6 2.19 -12.41 -20.39
CA LEU A 6 1.26 -13.01 -19.43
C LEU A 6 1.53 -14.51 -19.32
N VAL A 7 1.98 -14.97 -18.15
CA VAL A 7 2.26 -16.38 -17.84
C VAL A 7 1.23 -16.88 -16.84
N THR A 8 0.40 -17.83 -17.26
CA THR A 8 -0.61 -18.43 -16.39
C THR A 8 -1.14 -19.75 -16.97
N ASP A 9 -1.60 -20.64 -16.09
CA ASP A 9 -2.41 -21.81 -16.47
C ASP A 9 -3.90 -21.47 -16.58
N TYR A 10 -4.30 -20.26 -16.18
CA TYR A 10 -5.69 -19.83 -16.23
C TYR A 10 -6.06 -19.37 -17.64
N VAL A 11 -7.26 -19.77 -18.06
CA VAL A 11 -7.91 -19.25 -19.28
C VAL A 11 -9.07 -18.36 -18.85
N PRO A 12 -9.31 -17.20 -19.49
CA PRO A 12 -10.47 -16.37 -19.20
C PRO A 12 -11.79 -17.17 -19.25
N LYS A 13 -12.59 -17.10 -18.19
CA LYS A 13 -13.86 -17.84 -18.02
C LYS A 13 -15.00 -16.91 -17.62
N GLY A 14 -16.24 -17.41 -17.68
CA GLY A 14 -17.40 -16.60 -17.32
C GLY A 14 -17.59 -15.45 -18.30
N ASP A 15 -17.72 -14.26 -17.75
CA ASP A 15 -17.82 -12.99 -18.49
C ASP A 15 -16.46 -12.30 -18.70
N GLN A 16 -15.37 -12.82 -18.13
CA GLN A 16 -14.02 -12.27 -18.35
C GLN A 16 -13.66 -12.10 -19.83
N PRO A 17 -13.92 -13.06 -20.76
CA PRO A 17 -13.56 -12.89 -22.17
C PRO A 17 -14.25 -11.68 -22.82
N GLY A 18 -15.54 -11.49 -22.53
CA GLY A 18 -16.32 -10.36 -23.03
C GLY A 18 -15.84 -9.05 -22.43
N ALA A 19 -15.59 -9.05 -21.11
CA ALA A 19 -15.11 -7.88 -20.41
C ALA A 19 -13.74 -7.40 -20.90
N ILE A 20 -12.80 -8.32 -21.07
CA ILE A 20 -11.48 -8.03 -21.61
C ILE A 20 -11.59 -7.49 -23.04
N ALA A 21 -12.42 -8.11 -23.90
CA ALA A 21 -12.58 -7.68 -25.29
C ALA A 21 -13.17 -6.26 -25.39
N GLU A 22 -14.18 -5.95 -24.57
CA GLU A 22 -14.81 -4.63 -24.54
C GLU A 22 -13.85 -3.54 -24.06
N LEU A 23 -13.13 -3.79 -22.96
CA LEU A 23 -12.14 -2.83 -22.44
C LEU A 23 -10.99 -2.60 -23.43
N VAL A 24 -10.46 -3.66 -24.05
CA VAL A 24 -9.40 -3.52 -25.06
C VAL A 24 -9.89 -2.72 -26.26
N ARG A 25 -11.12 -2.97 -26.73
CA ARG A 25 -11.73 -2.22 -27.83
C ARG A 25 -11.89 -0.74 -27.44
N ALA A 26 -12.49 -0.45 -26.28
CA ALA A 26 -12.72 0.91 -25.82
C ALA A 26 -11.41 1.70 -25.69
N LEU A 27 -10.37 1.05 -25.14
CA LEU A 27 -9.03 1.65 -25.08
C LEU A 27 -8.45 1.93 -26.48
N GLY A 28 -8.62 1.01 -27.43
CA GLY A 28 -8.19 1.18 -28.83
C GLY A 28 -8.97 2.26 -29.58
N GLU A 29 -10.22 2.53 -29.19
CA GLU A 29 -11.05 3.64 -29.69
C GLU A 29 -10.70 4.98 -29.03
N GLY A 30 -9.76 5.01 -28.08
CA GLY A 30 -9.34 6.23 -27.39
C GLY A 30 -10.25 6.65 -26.23
N LYS A 31 -11.15 5.78 -25.76
CA LYS A 31 -12.06 6.08 -24.63
C LYS A 31 -11.29 6.33 -23.34
N LYS A 32 -11.52 7.49 -22.71
CA LYS A 32 -10.77 7.91 -21.54
C LYS A 32 -11.19 7.18 -20.27
N HIS A 33 -12.48 7.06 -19.99
CA HIS A 33 -12.98 6.64 -18.68
C HIS A 33 -13.71 5.30 -18.75
N ASN A 34 -13.04 4.20 -18.42
CA ASN A 34 -13.63 2.86 -18.56
C ASN A 34 -13.88 2.25 -17.18
N VAL A 35 -15.00 1.56 -16.99
CA VAL A 35 -15.37 0.93 -15.71
C VAL A 35 -15.46 -0.57 -15.90
N LEU A 36 -14.69 -1.31 -15.09
CA LEU A 36 -14.89 -2.73 -14.87
C LEU A 36 -15.74 -2.91 -13.61
N LEU A 37 -17.05 -3.08 -13.79
CA LEU A 37 -18.01 -3.36 -12.74
C LEU A 37 -17.89 -4.84 -12.33
N GLY A 38 -16.84 -5.14 -11.56
CA GLY A 38 -16.46 -6.50 -11.20
C GLY A 38 -16.80 -6.87 -9.77
N VAL A 39 -17.52 -7.97 -9.56
CA VAL A 39 -17.83 -8.47 -8.21
C VAL A 39 -16.60 -9.07 -7.53
N THR A 40 -16.62 -9.14 -6.20
CA THR A 40 -15.57 -9.82 -5.43
C THR A 40 -15.46 -11.29 -5.85
N GLY A 41 -14.23 -11.73 -6.14
CA GLY A 41 -13.94 -13.10 -6.55
C GLY A 41 -14.18 -13.41 -8.03
N SER A 42 -14.55 -12.44 -8.87
CA SER A 42 -14.66 -12.65 -10.32
C SER A 42 -13.32 -12.65 -11.06
N GLY A 43 -12.21 -12.38 -10.38
CA GLY A 43 -10.87 -12.35 -10.99
C GLY A 43 -10.55 -11.04 -11.71
N LYS A 44 -10.91 -9.89 -11.12
CA LYS A 44 -10.64 -8.55 -11.67
C LYS A 44 -9.18 -8.35 -12.08
N THR A 45 -8.23 -8.70 -11.20
CA THR A 45 -6.79 -8.60 -11.47
C THR A 45 -6.39 -9.36 -12.73
N PHE A 46 -6.93 -10.57 -12.92
CA PHE A 46 -6.63 -11.40 -14.09
C PHE A 46 -7.18 -10.79 -15.39
N SER A 47 -8.37 -10.22 -15.35
CA SER A 47 -8.93 -9.48 -16.49
C SER A 47 -8.11 -8.25 -16.82
N VAL A 48 -7.72 -7.45 -15.82
CA VAL A 48 -6.82 -6.30 -16.01
C VAL A 48 -5.48 -6.75 -16.60
N ALA A 49 -4.87 -7.81 -16.10
CA ALA A 49 -3.62 -8.35 -16.66
C ALA A 49 -3.77 -8.73 -18.14
N ASN A 50 -4.89 -9.36 -18.52
CA ASN A 50 -5.17 -9.65 -19.93
C ASN A 50 -5.31 -8.37 -20.78
N VAL A 51 -5.97 -7.33 -20.25
CA VAL A 51 -6.07 -6.04 -20.93
C VAL A 51 -4.68 -5.43 -21.11
N VAL A 52 -3.88 -5.34 -20.05
CA VAL A 52 -2.50 -4.80 -20.06
C VAL A 52 -1.63 -5.54 -21.09
N ALA A 53 -1.67 -6.88 -21.10
CA ALA A 53 -0.90 -7.68 -22.04
C ALA A 53 -1.29 -7.42 -23.51
N ARG A 54 -2.58 -7.16 -23.77
CA ARG A 54 -3.09 -6.92 -25.14
C ARG A 54 -2.84 -5.50 -25.62
N VAL A 55 -2.98 -4.49 -24.75
CA VAL A 55 -2.71 -3.08 -25.11
C VAL A 55 -1.22 -2.74 -25.08
N ASN A 56 -0.44 -3.49 -24.30
CA ASN A 56 1.02 -3.42 -24.20
C ASN A 56 1.57 -2.00 -23.96
N ARG A 57 1.03 -1.33 -22.93
CA ARG A 57 1.39 0.03 -22.51
C ARG A 57 1.88 -0.01 -21.05
N PRO A 58 2.84 0.85 -20.65
CA PRO A 58 3.18 1.00 -19.25
C PRO A 58 1.92 1.30 -18.43
N THR A 59 1.76 0.62 -17.31
CA THR A 59 0.53 0.69 -16.50
C THR A 59 0.84 1.10 -15.08
N LEU A 60 0.09 2.08 -14.56
CA LEU A 60 0.03 2.40 -13.14
C LEU A 60 -1.23 1.79 -12.55
N VAL A 61 -1.11 1.02 -11.48
CA VAL A 61 -2.24 0.49 -10.70
C VAL A 61 -2.26 1.18 -9.35
N ILE A 62 -3.25 2.02 -9.09
CA ILE A 62 -3.43 2.70 -7.80
C ILE A 62 -4.33 1.85 -6.91
N SER A 63 -3.88 1.55 -5.70
CA SER A 63 -4.65 0.83 -4.68
C SER A 63 -4.80 1.70 -3.41
N PRO A 64 -5.96 1.64 -2.71
CA PRO A 64 -6.26 2.56 -1.62
C PRO A 64 -5.48 2.29 -0.31
N ASN A 65 -4.84 1.13 -0.19
CA ASN A 65 -4.06 0.78 0.99
C ASN A 65 -2.85 -0.11 0.64
N LYS A 66 -1.84 -0.14 1.54
CA LYS A 66 -0.59 -0.88 1.33
C LYS A 66 -0.81 -2.40 1.26
N THR A 67 -1.79 -2.94 1.98
CA THR A 67 -2.07 -4.39 2.01
C THR A 67 -2.59 -4.91 0.67
N LEU A 68 -3.60 -4.25 0.10
CA LEU A 68 -4.13 -4.53 -1.23
C LEU A 68 -3.06 -4.29 -2.31
N ALA A 69 -2.29 -3.20 -2.18
CA ALA A 69 -1.19 -2.92 -3.10
C ALA A 69 -0.16 -4.06 -3.12
N ALA A 70 0.24 -4.59 -1.96
CA ALA A 70 1.17 -5.72 -1.86
C ALA A 70 0.59 -7.00 -2.47
N GLN A 71 -0.71 -7.27 -2.25
CA GLN A 71 -1.40 -8.40 -2.88
C GLN A 71 -1.40 -8.30 -4.40
N LEU A 72 -1.80 -7.15 -4.95
CA LEU A 72 -1.80 -6.89 -6.38
C LEU A 72 -0.39 -6.99 -6.97
N TYR A 73 0.62 -6.44 -6.29
CA TYR A 73 2.02 -6.55 -6.70
C TYR A 73 2.46 -8.02 -6.83
N SER A 74 2.16 -8.84 -5.82
CA SER A 74 2.46 -10.28 -5.85
C SER A 74 1.72 -11.03 -6.97
N GLU A 75 0.43 -10.74 -7.16
CA GLU A 75 -0.39 -11.31 -8.24
C GLU A 75 0.17 -10.94 -9.61
N PHE A 76 0.44 -9.66 -9.86
CA PHE A 76 1.00 -9.19 -11.13
C PHE A 76 2.41 -9.73 -11.37
N LYS A 77 3.26 -9.85 -10.34
CA LYS A 77 4.60 -10.42 -10.48
C LYS A 77 4.58 -11.89 -10.87
N THR A 78 3.59 -12.63 -10.37
CA THR A 78 3.32 -14.02 -10.79
C THR A 78 2.82 -14.09 -12.23
N LEU A 79 1.93 -13.17 -12.62
CA LEU A 79 1.35 -13.12 -13.96
C LEU A 79 2.32 -12.60 -15.03
N PHE A 80 3.30 -11.76 -14.66
CA PHE A 80 4.27 -11.14 -15.56
C PHE A 80 5.72 -11.32 -15.09
N PRO A 81 6.22 -12.57 -14.97
CA PRO A 81 7.54 -12.84 -14.39
C PRO A 81 8.71 -12.32 -15.24
N TYR A 82 8.48 -11.99 -16.52
CA TYR A 82 9.49 -11.49 -17.45
C TYR A 82 9.38 -9.97 -17.73
N SER A 83 8.38 -9.30 -17.14
CA SER A 83 8.19 -7.86 -17.25
C SER A 83 8.58 -7.16 -15.94
N ALA A 84 8.76 -5.84 -15.99
CA ALA A 84 9.06 -5.07 -14.78
C ALA A 84 7.76 -4.79 -14.02
N VAL A 85 7.43 -5.68 -13.08
CA VAL A 85 6.38 -5.44 -12.09
C VAL A 85 7.04 -4.80 -10.87
N GLU A 86 6.65 -3.56 -10.59
CA GLU A 86 7.29 -2.69 -9.61
C GLU A 86 6.30 -2.26 -8.53
N TYR A 87 6.83 -1.77 -7.41
CA TYR A 87 6.04 -1.41 -6.23
C TYR A 87 6.40 0.01 -5.75
N PHE A 88 5.41 0.88 -5.63
CA PHE A 88 5.61 2.30 -5.29
C PHE A 88 4.63 2.77 -4.21
N VAL A 89 5.03 2.60 -2.95
CA VAL A 89 4.28 3.09 -1.78
C VAL A 89 5.15 4.01 -0.94
N SER A 90 4.58 4.58 0.12
CA SER A 90 5.39 5.30 1.11
C SER A 90 6.40 4.34 1.75
N TYR A 91 7.67 4.69 1.64
CA TYR A 91 8.80 4.02 2.28
C TYR A 91 8.88 4.22 3.80
N TYR A 92 7.95 4.95 4.40
CA TYR A 92 7.95 5.10 5.85
C TYR A 92 7.19 3.93 6.49
N ASP A 93 7.85 3.25 7.43
CA ASP A 93 7.22 2.27 8.33
C ASP A 93 6.41 2.97 9.42
N TYR A 94 6.95 4.08 9.91
CA TYR A 94 6.32 5.03 10.80
C TYR A 94 6.57 6.43 10.28
N TYR A 95 5.54 7.27 10.29
CA TYR A 95 5.64 8.66 9.85
C TYR A 95 4.73 9.55 10.68
N GLN A 96 5.35 10.45 11.43
CA GLN A 96 4.70 11.57 12.08
C GLN A 96 5.04 12.84 11.31
N PRO A 97 4.05 13.50 10.67
CA PRO A 97 4.31 14.74 9.98
C PRO A 97 4.60 15.87 10.96
N GLU A 98 5.42 16.83 10.53
CA GLU A 98 5.54 18.11 11.22
C GLU A 98 4.17 18.78 11.35
N ALA A 99 3.79 19.23 12.55
CA ALA A 99 2.52 19.89 12.77
C ALA A 99 2.62 20.89 13.94
N TYR A 100 1.70 21.85 13.96
CA TYR A 100 1.54 22.77 15.08
C TYR A 100 0.07 22.83 15.47
N ILE A 101 -0.22 22.70 16.76
CA ILE A 101 -1.57 22.70 17.32
C ILE A 101 -1.76 24.03 18.09
N PRO A 102 -2.40 25.04 17.49
CA PRO A 102 -2.48 26.38 18.11
C PRO A 102 -3.21 26.39 19.45
N SER A 103 -4.20 25.51 19.64
CA SER A 103 -4.99 25.43 20.89
C SER A 103 -4.19 25.00 22.11
N THR A 104 -3.06 24.32 21.90
CA THR A 104 -2.20 23.79 22.97
C THR A 104 -0.77 24.33 22.88
N ASP A 105 -0.50 25.27 21.96
CA ASP A 105 0.85 25.79 21.62
C ASP A 105 1.90 24.67 21.49
N THR A 106 1.49 23.54 20.91
CA THR A 106 2.33 22.35 20.81
C THR A 106 2.86 22.19 19.39
N TYR A 107 4.17 22.25 19.26
CA TYR A 107 4.89 21.90 18.03
C TYR A 107 5.25 20.42 18.06
N ILE A 108 4.87 19.72 16.99
CA ILE A 108 5.13 18.30 16.79
C ILE A 108 6.23 18.20 15.75
N GLU A 109 7.39 17.68 16.16
CA GLU A 109 8.50 17.42 15.26
C GLU A 109 8.19 16.28 14.29
N LYS A 110 8.79 16.39 13.10
CA LYS A 110 8.80 15.30 12.12
C LYS A 110 9.61 14.16 12.71
N ASP A 111 9.00 13.00 12.81
CA ASP A 111 9.67 11.76 13.19
C ASP A 111 9.27 10.66 12.19
N SER A 112 10.23 9.86 11.76
CA SER A 112 10.00 8.87 10.72
C SER A 112 11.06 7.78 10.71
N SER A 113 10.61 6.57 10.42
CA SER A 113 11.50 5.43 10.12
C SER A 113 11.32 5.02 8.67
N ILE A 114 12.44 4.89 7.95
CA ILE A 114 12.48 4.51 6.53
C ILE A 114 12.69 3.00 6.42
N ASN A 115 11.91 2.38 5.56
CA ASN A 115 12.04 0.99 5.15
C ASN A 115 12.90 0.92 3.87
N GLU A 116 14.15 0.50 4.04
CA GLU A 116 15.15 0.38 2.96
C GLU A 116 14.67 -0.53 1.81
N GLN A 117 13.88 -1.56 2.09
CA GLN A 117 13.35 -2.45 1.06
C GLN A 117 12.30 -1.73 0.20
N ILE A 118 11.43 -0.91 0.79
CA ILE A 118 10.46 -0.12 0.03
C ILE A 118 11.16 0.98 -0.75
N ASP A 119 12.18 1.64 -0.18
CA ASP A 119 12.94 2.66 -0.91
C ASP A 119 13.61 2.09 -2.17
N LYS A 120 14.27 0.94 -2.03
CA LYS A 120 14.80 0.18 -3.16
C LYS A 120 13.75 -0.12 -4.24
N LEU A 121 12.56 -0.55 -3.85
CA LEU A 121 11.47 -0.81 -4.80
C LEU A 121 10.97 0.46 -5.49
N ARG A 122 10.95 1.60 -4.80
CA ARG A 122 10.59 2.90 -5.40
C ARG A 122 11.62 3.35 -6.42
N LEU A 123 12.91 3.21 -6.13
CA LEU A 123 13.99 3.53 -7.06
C LEU A 123 13.96 2.60 -8.27
N SER A 124 13.68 1.31 -8.05
CA SER A 124 13.45 0.31 -9.12
C SER A 124 12.32 0.73 -10.05
N ALA A 125 11.20 1.20 -9.49
CA ALA A 125 10.06 1.64 -10.27
C ALA A 125 10.40 2.79 -11.24
N THR A 126 11.08 3.83 -10.76
CA THR A 126 11.49 4.97 -11.59
C THR A 126 12.59 4.61 -12.59
N ALA A 127 13.56 3.79 -12.19
CA ALA A 127 14.61 3.30 -13.10
C ALA A 127 14.04 2.42 -14.23
N SER A 128 13.06 1.56 -13.91
CA SER A 128 12.37 0.71 -14.88
C SER A 128 11.60 1.53 -15.92
N LEU A 129 10.90 2.61 -15.52
CA LEU A 129 10.20 3.48 -16.46
C LEU A 129 11.13 4.16 -17.49
N LEU A 130 12.35 4.51 -17.08
CA LEU A 130 13.34 5.11 -17.98
C LEU A 130 14.08 4.09 -18.84
N SER A 131 14.07 2.80 -18.46
CA SER A 131 14.88 1.76 -19.09
C SER A 131 14.08 0.85 -20.04
N ARG A 132 12.77 0.68 -19.83
CA ARG A 132 11.93 -0.28 -20.58
C ARG A 132 10.46 0.14 -20.62
N ARG A 133 9.69 -0.48 -21.52
CA ARG A 133 8.27 -0.14 -21.76
C ARG A 133 7.26 -1.10 -21.13
N ASP A 134 7.64 -2.34 -20.89
CA ASP A 134 6.79 -3.34 -20.23
C ASP A 134 6.89 -3.22 -18.70
N VAL A 135 6.46 -2.07 -18.19
CA VAL A 135 6.49 -1.70 -16.78
C VAL A 135 5.06 -1.60 -16.24
N LEU A 136 4.77 -2.36 -15.18
CA LEU A 136 3.54 -2.25 -14.41
C LEU A 136 3.92 -1.86 -12.98
N ILE A 137 3.48 -0.69 -12.53
CA ILE A 137 3.74 -0.22 -11.17
C ILE A 137 2.47 -0.35 -10.35
N VAL A 138 2.53 -1.08 -9.25
CA VAL A 138 1.46 -1.03 -8.23
C VAL A 138 1.83 0.01 -7.19
N ALA A 139 0.97 1.00 -7.00
CA ALA A 139 1.23 2.16 -6.17
C ALA A 139 0.10 2.45 -5.18
N SER A 140 0.44 3.10 -4.07
CA SER A 140 -0.55 3.82 -3.26
C SER A 140 -0.70 5.26 -3.76
N VAL A 141 -1.45 6.09 -3.03
CA VAL A 141 -1.47 7.55 -3.24
C VAL A 141 -0.08 8.20 -3.15
N SER A 142 0.97 7.48 -2.75
CA SER A 142 2.35 7.98 -2.87
C SER A 142 2.73 8.38 -4.29
N CYS A 143 2.07 7.84 -5.33
CA CYS A 143 2.35 8.20 -6.72
C CYS A 143 2.03 9.67 -7.08
N ILE A 144 1.21 10.35 -6.28
CA ILE A 144 0.86 11.78 -6.47
C ILE A 144 1.66 12.72 -5.56
N TYR A 145 2.64 12.21 -4.82
CA TYR A 145 3.54 13.03 -3.99
C TYR A 145 4.83 13.38 -4.73
N GLY A 146 5.40 14.52 -4.35
CA GLY A 146 6.61 15.08 -4.95
C GLY A 146 7.80 14.11 -4.97
N ILE A 147 8.42 13.96 -6.14
CA ILE A 147 9.75 13.37 -6.34
C ILE A 147 10.58 14.28 -7.25
N GLY A 148 11.86 13.96 -7.50
CA GLY A 148 12.67 14.68 -8.49
C GLY A 148 12.10 14.59 -9.90
N THR A 149 12.60 15.43 -10.80
CA THR A 149 12.18 15.40 -12.20
C THR A 149 12.77 14.18 -12.92
N PRO A 150 12.06 13.60 -13.90
CA PRO A 150 12.64 12.56 -14.75
C PRO A 150 13.85 13.09 -15.54
N GLU A 151 13.83 14.36 -15.96
CA GLU A 151 14.94 14.98 -16.68
C GLU A 151 16.21 15.07 -15.83
N ASP A 152 16.12 15.49 -14.56
CA ASP A 152 17.30 15.56 -13.69
C ASP A 152 17.76 14.14 -13.30
N TYR A 153 16.82 13.23 -13.06
CA TYR A 153 17.15 11.86 -12.71
C TYR A 153 17.86 11.12 -13.87
N GLU A 154 17.44 11.38 -15.12
CA GLU A 154 18.14 10.87 -16.31
C GLU A 154 19.46 11.62 -16.57
N ALA A 155 19.49 12.94 -16.47
CA ALA A 155 20.68 13.75 -16.73
C ALA A 155 21.82 13.48 -15.76
N MET A 156 21.49 13.15 -14.50
CA MET A 156 22.47 12.74 -13.50
C MET A 156 22.92 11.28 -13.67
N SER A 157 22.23 10.45 -14.47
CA SER A 157 22.60 9.03 -14.60
C SER A 157 23.98 8.84 -15.25
N VAL A 158 24.72 7.84 -14.78
CA VAL A 158 26.06 7.49 -15.31
C VAL A 158 25.90 6.37 -16.33
N LYS A 159 26.13 6.69 -17.60
CA LYS A 159 26.06 5.75 -18.72
C LYS A 159 27.45 5.16 -18.97
N LEU A 160 27.57 3.85 -18.92
CA LEU A 160 28.80 3.09 -19.07
C LEU A 160 28.69 2.17 -20.29
N PHE A 161 29.75 2.13 -21.10
CA PHE A 161 29.87 1.28 -22.26
C PHE A 161 31.17 0.49 -22.16
N ALA A 162 31.13 -0.82 -22.44
CA ALA A 162 32.35 -1.60 -22.55
C ALA A 162 33.20 -1.08 -23.72
N HIS A 163 34.52 -1.03 -23.53
CA HIS A 163 35.53 -0.50 -24.46
C HIS A 163 35.45 1.02 -24.71
N ASP A 164 34.82 1.76 -23.81
CA ASP A 164 34.78 3.22 -23.86
C ASP A 164 35.91 3.84 -23.04
N HIS A 165 36.39 5.00 -23.48
CA HIS A 165 37.41 5.75 -22.76
C HIS A 165 36.75 6.49 -21.59
N PHE A 166 37.06 6.05 -20.38
CA PHE A 166 36.45 6.55 -19.15
C PHE A 166 37.47 6.40 -18.02
N GLU A 167 37.83 7.49 -17.37
CA GLU A 167 38.81 7.45 -16.28
C GLU A 167 38.17 6.86 -15.00
N ARG A 168 38.90 6.00 -14.30
CA ARG A 168 38.39 5.38 -13.06
C ARG A 168 37.97 6.43 -12.03
N ASP A 169 38.81 7.43 -11.80
CA ASP A 169 38.55 8.45 -10.77
C ASP A 169 37.38 9.36 -11.15
N GLU A 170 37.17 9.61 -12.45
CA GLU A 170 35.96 10.26 -12.98
C GLU A 170 34.69 9.45 -12.64
N LEU A 171 34.74 8.12 -12.70
CA LEU A 171 33.61 7.27 -12.31
C LEU A 171 33.30 7.44 -10.81
N LEU A 172 34.33 7.47 -9.96
CA LEU A 172 34.14 7.59 -8.51
C LEU A 172 33.50 8.94 -8.15
N GLU A 173 33.96 10.04 -8.77
CA GLU A 173 33.38 11.37 -8.58
C GLU A 173 31.91 11.40 -9.00
N LYS A 174 31.61 10.89 -10.20
CA LYS A 174 30.24 10.81 -10.71
C LYS A 174 29.33 9.96 -9.81
N LEU A 175 29.82 8.85 -9.26
CA LEU A 175 29.06 8.01 -8.32
C LEU A 175 28.70 8.78 -7.03
N VAL A 176 29.63 9.56 -6.50
CA VAL A 176 29.39 10.42 -5.33
C VAL A 176 28.34 11.50 -5.65
N ASP A 177 28.44 12.14 -6.81
CA ASP A 177 27.47 13.17 -7.25
C ASP A 177 26.04 12.62 -7.31
N ILE A 178 25.90 11.35 -7.70
CA ILE A 178 24.60 10.65 -7.77
C ILE A 178 24.22 9.92 -6.47
N GLN A 179 24.83 10.33 -5.35
CA GLN A 179 24.51 9.94 -3.97
C GLN A 179 24.90 8.51 -3.60
N TYR A 180 25.90 7.92 -4.25
CA TYR A 180 26.49 6.66 -3.79
C TYR A 180 27.63 6.93 -2.80
N THR A 181 27.77 6.04 -1.82
CA THR A 181 28.80 6.15 -0.80
C THR A 181 29.90 5.13 -1.03
N ARG A 182 31.17 5.55 -0.95
CA ARG A 182 32.27 4.60 -0.97
C ARG A 182 32.31 3.81 0.34
N ASN A 183 32.26 2.48 0.27
CA ASN A 183 32.43 1.61 1.41
C ASN A 183 33.11 0.30 1.00
N ASP A 184 34.40 0.20 1.30
CA ASP A 184 35.23 -0.95 0.94
C ASP A 184 35.04 -2.14 1.90
N ILE A 185 34.39 -1.94 3.06
CA ILE A 185 34.20 -2.96 4.09
C ILE A 185 32.82 -3.62 3.97
N ASP A 186 31.76 -2.81 3.97
CA ASP A 186 30.38 -3.26 3.89
C ASP A 186 29.79 -2.88 2.53
N PHE A 187 29.67 -3.87 1.64
CA PHE A 187 29.17 -3.68 0.28
C PHE A 187 27.66 -3.87 0.23
N SER A 188 26.93 -2.82 0.62
CA SER A 188 25.47 -2.76 0.62
C SER A 188 24.94 -1.87 -0.52
N ARG A 189 23.61 -1.81 -0.70
CA ARG A 189 22.98 -1.04 -1.79
C ARG A 189 23.30 0.45 -1.68
N GLY A 190 23.44 1.12 -2.83
CA GLY A 190 23.82 2.54 -2.87
C GLY A 190 25.28 2.79 -2.51
N HIS A 191 26.11 1.73 -2.45
CA HIS A 191 27.53 1.84 -2.18
C HIS A 191 28.36 1.36 -3.35
N PHE A 192 29.62 1.82 -3.40
CA PHE A 192 30.64 1.29 -4.29
C PHE A 192 31.93 1.01 -3.53
N ARG A 193 32.75 0.10 -4.04
CA ARG A 193 34.07 -0.23 -3.52
C ARG A 193 35.10 -0.32 -4.64
N VAL A 194 36.36 -0.14 -4.28
CA VAL A 194 37.46 -0.10 -5.25
C VAL A 194 38.57 -1.09 -4.86
N ALA A 195 38.96 -1.95 -5.81
CA ALA A 195 40.05 -2.89 -5.68
C ALA A 195 40.98 -2.80 -6.89
N GLY A 196 41.96 -1.89 -6.85
CA GLY A 196 42.87 -1.63 -7.97
C GLY A 196 42.14 -1.04 -9.17
N ASP A 197 42.08 -1.80 -10.26
CA ASP A 197 41.41 -1.42 -11.52
C ASP A 197 39.96 -1.93 -11.59
N ILE A 198 39.43 -2.42 -10.47
CA ILE A 198 38.05 -2.93 -10.38
C ILE A 198 37.23 -1.98 -9.50
N VAL A 199 36.12 -1.49 -10.04
CA VAL A 199 35.10 -0.75 -9.30
C VAL A 199 33.83 -1.60 -9.26
N ASP A 200 33.45 -2.04 -8.06
CA ASP A 200 32.17 -2.70 -7.84
C ASP A 200 31.17 -1.65 -7.33
N VAL A 201 30.02 -1.54 -8.00
CA VAL A 201 28.92 -0.66 -7.64
C VAL A 201 27.72 -1.54 -7.29
N TYR A 202 27.03 -1.27 -6.18
CA TYR A 202 25.77 -1.92 -5.86
C TYR A 202 24.61 -0.94 -6.11
N PRO A 203 23.92 -1.01 -7.27
CA PRO A 203 22.81 -0.12 -7.58
C PRO A 203 21.76 -0.08 -6.47
N ALA A 204 21.32 1.13 -6.09
CA ALA A 204 20.36 1.32 -4.99
C ALA A 204 19.00 0.63 -5.26
N TYR A 205 18.67 0.42 -6.53
CA TYR A 205 17.44 -0.22 -7.00
C TYR A 205 17.59 -1.73 -7.31
N GLY A 206 18.80 -2.28 -7.29
CA GLY A 206 19.10 -3.63 -7.78
C GLY A 206 19.18 -4.71 -6.70
N ASP A 207 19.16 -5.97 -7.14
CA ASP A 207 19.54 -7.14 -6.32
C ASP A 207 20.92 -7.71 -6.69
N THR A 208 21.52 -7.17 -7.75
CA THR A 208 22.83 -7.59 -8.24
C THR A 208 23.77 -6.39 -8.27
N GLY A 209 25.06 -6.65 -8.12
CA GLY A 209 26.10 -5.64 -8.28
C GLY A 209 26.52 -5.49 -9.74
N LEU A 210 27.10 -4.34 -10.04
CA LEU A 210 27.80 -4.04 -11.28
C LEU A 210 29.29 -4.05 -10.99
N ARG A 211 30.07 -4.79 -11.77
CA ARG A 211 31.54 -4.71 -11.80
C ARG A 211 31.99 -3.99 -13.05
N VAL A 212 32.84 -3.00 -12.87
CA VAL A 212 33.53 -2.24 -13.93
C VAL A 212 35.02 -2.56 -13.82
N GLU A 213 35.55 -3.26 -14.82
CA GLU A 213 36.98 -3.61 -14.93
C GLU A 213 37.65 -2.60 -15.88
N PHE A 214 38.71 -1.94 -15.42
CA PHE A 214 39.47 -0.94 -16.18
C PHE A 214 40.80 -1.50 -16.70
N PHE A 215 41.28 -0.95 -17.81
CA PHE A 215 42.64 -1.11 -18.30
C PHE A 215 43.23 0.27 -18.65
N GLY A 216 43.89 0.89 -17.67
CA GLY A 216 44.22 2.32 -17.77
C GLY A 216 42.94 3.16 -17.72
N ASP A 217 42.74 4.00 -18.73
CA ASP A 217 41.60 4.93 -18.84
C ASP A 217 40.50 4.37 -19.78
N GLU A 218 40.43 3.05 -19.94
CA GLU A 218 39.41 2.36 -20.75
C GLU A 218 38.66 1.35 -19.88
N ILE A 219 37.34 1.27 -20.07
CA ILE A 219 36.52 0.20 -19.48
C ILE A 219 36.76 -1.07 -20.29
N ASP A 220 37.55 -2.02 -19.78
CA ASP A 220 37.77 -3.32 -20.43
C ASP A 220 36.48 -4.16 -20.43
N ARG A 221 35.76 -4.16 -19.30
CA ARG A 221 34.56 -4.98 -19.15
C ARG A 221 33.54 -4.45 -18.15
N LEU A 222 32.27 -4.64 -18.48
CA LEU A 222 31.14 -4.51 -17.57
C LEU A 222 30.53 -5.90 -17.29
N SER A 223 30.32 -6.23 -16.03
CA SER A 223 29.72 -7.51 -15.64
C SER A 223 28.70 -7.36 -14.51
N VAL A 224 27.65 -8.17 -14.55
CA VAL A 224 26.76 -8.38 -13.39
C VAL A 224 27.45 -9.31 -12.41
N ILE A 225 27.46 -8.95 -11.12
CA ILE A 225 28.03 -9.77 -10.05
C ILE A 225 27.00 -10.05 -8.96
N ASP A 226 27.16 -11.18 -8.27
CA ASP A 226 26.50 -11.42 -7.00
C ASP A 226 27.18 -10.54 -5.92
N PRO A 227 26.46 -9.67 -5.21
CA PRO A 227 27.06 -8.70 -4.30
C PRO A 227 27.66 -9.35 -3.04
N LEU A 228 27.19 -10.54 -2.66
CA LEU A 228 27.67 -11.25 -1.47
C LEU A 228 28.96 -12.04 -1.77
N THR A 229 28.98 -12.75 -2.89
CA THR A 229 30.10 -13.64 -3.25
C THR A 229 31.13 -12.97 -4.16
N GLY A 230 30.75 -11.88 -4.85
CA GLY A 230 31.57 -11.25 -5.88
C GLY A 230 31.71 -12.07 -7.17
N ASN A 231 30.97 -13.19 -7.26
CA ASN A 231 30.98 -14.06 -8.42
C ASN A 231 30.29 -13.38 -9.60
N ARG A 232 30.91 -13.51 -10.77
CA ARG A 232 30.38 -12.98 -12.02
C ARG A 232 29.21 -13.84 -12.52
N ILE A 233 28.13 -13.17 -12.88
CA ILE A 233 26.89 -13.77 -13.39
C ILE A 233 26.85 -13.65 -14.92
N SER A 234 27.07 -12.45 -15.48
CA SER A 234 26.98 -12.24 -16.93
C SER A 234 27.66 -10.98 -17.48
N ASP A 235 27.98 -11.04 -18.78
CA ASP A 235 28.26 -9.98 -19.76
C ASP A 235 27.28 -8.81 -19.82
N LEU A 236 27.74 -7.56 -19.65
CA LEU A 236 27.03 -6.38 -20.13
C LEU A 236 27.84 -5.66 -21.20
N ALA A 237 27.17 -5.26 -22.29
CA ALA A 237 27.75 -4.33 -23.25
C ALA A 237 27.66 -2.88 -22.77
N THR A 238 26.56 -2.56 -22.07
CA THR A 238 26.25 -1.21 -21.57
C THR A 238 25.51 -1.29 -20.26
N MET A 239 25.68 -0.29 -19.39
CA MET A 239 24.92 -0.15 -18.15
C MET A 239 24.67 1.32 -17.84
N THR A 240 23.45 1.64 -17.40
CA THR A 240 23.14 2.97 -16.84
C THR A 240 22.97 2.84 -15.34
N VAL A 241 23.77 3.58 -14.57
CA VAL A 241 23.65 3.68 -13.11
C VAL A 241 22.82 4.92 -12.80
N PHE A 242 21.59 4.71 -12.30
CA PHE A 242 20.73 5.80 -11.86
C PHE A 242 21.09 6.28 -10.45
N PRO A 243 20.73 7.53 -10.09
CA PRO A 243 20.97 8.08 -8.76
C PRO A 243 20.38 7.23 -7.63
N ALA A 244 21.07 7.22 -6.49
CA ALA A 244 20.65 6.46 -5.32
C ALA A 244 19.47 7.10 -4.56
N ARG A 245 19.03 8.29 -4.96
CA ARG A 245 17.90 9.03 -4.36
C ARG A 245 17.07 9.72 -5.44
N HIS A 246 15.77 9.89 -5.21
CA HIS A 246 14.88 10.61 -6.15
C HIS A 246 15.14 12.12 -6.19
N PHE A 247 15.62 12.72 -5.10
CA PHE A 247 15.94 14.15 -5.06
C PHE A 247 17.44 14.33 -5.24
N VAL A 248 17.84 14.55 -6.49
CA VAL A 248 19.21 14.92 -6.86
C VAL A 248 19.18 16.19 -7.70
N SER A 249 20.15 17.06 -7.46
CA SER A 249 20.27 18.35 -8.13
C SER A 249 21.73 18.66 -8.38
N GLN A 250 22.01 19.34 -9.48
CA GLN A 250 23.35 19.85 -9.79
C GLN A 250 23.72 21.01 -8.86
N THR A 251 25.00 21.14 -8.51
CA THR A 251 25.52 22.13 -7.53
C THR A 251 25.09 23.57 -7.83
N TRP A 252 25.12 23.99 -9.10
CA TRP A 252 24.72 25.35 -9.49
C TRP A 252 23.24 25.65 -9.21
N ARG A 253 22.36 24.64 -9.21
CA ARG A 253 20.94 24.83 -8.87
C ARG A 253 20.75 25.03 -7.37
N LEU A 254 21.56 24.35 -6.56
CA LEU A 254 21.51 24.51 -5.11
C LEU A 254 21.88 25.95 -4.70
N GLU A 255 22.95 26.50 -5.25
CA GLU A 255 23.34 27.89 -4.99
C GLU A 255 22.26 28.89 -5.39
N ARG A 256 21.59 28.66 -6.52
CA ARG A 256 20.45 29.48 -6.95
C ARG A 256 19.28 29.36 -5.98
N ALA A 257 18.96 28.15 -5.55
CA ALA A 257 17.86 27.89 -4.62
C ALA A 257 18.09 28.56 -3.26
N ILE A 258 19.32 28.53 -2.74
CA ILE A 258 19.70 29.22 -1.49
C ILE A 258 19.36 30.71 -1.59
N ARG A 259 19.76 31.38 -2.68
CA ARG A 259 19.47 32.81 -2.88
C ARG A 259 17.97 33.09 -2.94
N SER A 260 17.20 32.28 -3.68
CA SER A 260 15.76 32.50 -3.77
C SER A 260 15.01 32.21 -2.46
N ILE A 261 15.53 31.31 -1.61
CA ILE A 261 15.00 31.08 -0.26
C ILE A 261 15.29 32.28 0.65
N GLU A 262 16.48 32.87 0.55
CA GLU A 262 16.83 34.10 1.29
C GLU A 262 15.94 35.27 0.91
N GLU A 263 15.71 35.48 -0.39
CA GLU A 263 14.81 36.52 -0.89
C GLU A 263 13.38 36.35 -0.33
N GLU A 264 12.81 35.14 -0.40
CA GLU A 264 11.47 34.87 0.16
C GLU A 264 11.43 35.05 1.68
N LEU A 265 12.50 34.66 2.39
CA LEU A 265 12.60 34.84 3.82
C LEU A 265 12.55 36.33 4.18
N GLU A 266 13.33 37.17 3.50
CA GLU A 266 13.35 38.62 3.75
C GLU A 266 11.97 39.26 3.52
N GLU A 267 11.31 38.94 2.40
CA GLU A 267 9.96 39.40 2.10
C GLU A 267 8.96 38.99 3.18
N ARG A 268 8.98 37.71 3.57
CA ARG A 268 8.07 37.17 4.58
C ARG A 268 8.30 37.77 5.97
N LEU A 269 9.54 38.07 6.33
CA LEU A 269 9.85 38.72 7.60
C LEU A 269 9.34 40.16 7.66
N VAL A 270 9.39 40.90 6.55
CA VAL A 270 8.79 42.25 6.46
C VAL A 270 7.28 42.18 6.66
N GLU A 271 6.60 41.23 6.02
CA GLU A 271 5.16 41.02 6.18
C GLU A 271 4.78 40.70 7.64
N LEU A 272 5.46 39.72 8.26
CA LEU A 272 5.18 39.30 9.64
C LEU A 272 5.44 40.42 10.65
N LYS A 273 6.58 41.13 10.52
CA LYS A 273 6.91 42.27 11.40
C LYS A 273 5.93 43.42 11.19
N GLY A 274 5.52 43.70 9.96
CA GLY A 274 4.50 44.70 9.63
C GLY A 274 3.11 44.38 10.19
N ALA A 275 2.77 43.08 10.30
CA ALA A 275 1.54 42.60 10.93
C ALA A 275 1.66 42.41 12.47
N ASN A 276 2.76 42.86 13.09
CA ASN A 276 3.07 42.70 14.52
C ASN A 276 3.13 41.24 15.00
N LYS A 277 3.42 40.30 14.09
CA LYS A 277 3.66 38.86 14.36
C LYS A 277 5.14 38.61 14.67
N LEU A 278 5.63 39.21 15.76
CA LEU A 278 7.07 39.25 16.08
C LEU A 278 7.64 37.88 16.45
N LEU A 279 6.86 37.05 17.17
CA LEU A 279 7.28 35.71 17.57
C LEU A 279 7.41 34.78 16.35
N GLU A 280 6.43 34.82 15.45
CA GLU A 280 6.43 34.07 14.20
C GLU A 280 7.60 34.49 13.31
N ALA A 281 7.89 35.79 13.22
CA ALA A 281 9.04 36.30 12.47
C ALA A 281 10.36 35.78 13.03
N GLN A 282 10.56 35.86 14.35
CA GLN A 282 11.78 35.37 15.01
C GLN A 282 11.96 33.85 14.83
N ARG A 283 10.87 33.08 14.97
CA ARG A 283 10.85 31.62 14.75
C ARG A 283 11.25 31.26 13.32
N LEU A 284 10.63 31.93 12.33
CA LEU A 284 10.88 31.69 10.91
C LEU A 284 12.32 32.03 10.53
N GLU A 285 12.81 33.19 10.98
CA GLU A 285 14.18 33.63 10.72
C GLU A 285 15.20 32.65 11.28
N SER A 286 15.04 32.24 12.54
CA SER A 286 16.02 31.37 13.21
C SER A 286 16.11 30.01 12.53
N ARG A 287 14.96 29.41 12.19
CA ARG A 287 14.91 28.09 11.55
C ARG A 287 15.41 28.14 10.11
N THR A 288 14.95 29.11 9.32
CA THR A 288 15.30 29.18 7.89
C THR A 288 16.79 29.48 7.70
N ARG A 289 17.39 30.35 8.53
CA ARG A 289 18.83 30.61 8.48
C ARG A 289 19.66 29.38 8.83
N TYR A 290 19.26 28.62 9.85
CA TYR A 290 19.91 27.36 10.17
C TYR A 290 19.84 26.35 9.01
N ASP A 291 18.67 26.20 8.38
CA ASP A 291 18.50 25.33 7.22
C ASP A 291 19.38 25.79 6.04
N LEU A 292 19.49 27.10 5.80
CA LEU A 292 20.34 27.68 4.74
C LEU A 292 21.84 27.44 4.99
N ASP A 293 22.30 27.57 6.24
CA ASP A 293 23.69 27.30 6.59
C ASP A 293 24.03 25.82 6.38
N MET A 294 23.13 24.91 6.76
CA MET A 294 23.26 23.47 6.49
C MET A 294 23.30 23.16 4.98
N LEU A 295 22.46 23.82 4.17
CA LEU A 295 22.48 23.66 2.72
C LEU A 295 23.79 24.15 2.08
N ARG A 296 24.45 25.19 2.63
CA ARG A 296 25.73 25.69 2.13
C ARG A 296 26.90 24.77 2.47
N GLU A 297 26.97 24.32 3.72
CA GLU A 297 28.11 23.56 4.24
C GLU A 297 28.05 22.08 3.85
N VAL A 298 26.85 21.49 3.88
CA VAL A 298 26.65 20.04 3.75
C VAL A 298 25.89 19.68 2.46
N GLY A 299 25.24 20.64 1.80
CA GLY A 299 24.38 20.38 0.64
C GLY A 299 23.01 19.79 0.99
N TYR A 300 22.72 19.62 2.29
CA TYR A 300 21.51 18.98 2.79
C TYR A 300 21.08 19.57 4.14
N CYS A 301 19.77 19.63 4.38
CA CYS A 301 19.19 19.98 5.68
C CYS A 301 17.98 19.08 6.02
N ASN A 302 17.66 18.97 7.30
CA ASN A 302 16.49 18.19 7.72
C ASN A 302 15.19 18.88 7.29
N GLY A 303 14.34 18.16 6.56
CA GLY A 303 13.12 18.74 5.99
C GLY A 303 13.36 19.52 4.70
N ILE A 304 14.45 19.20 3.97
CA ILE A 304 14.81 19.81 2.68
C ILE A 304 13.65 19.81 1.66
N GLU A 305 12.72 18.85 1.76
CA GLU A 305 11.55 18.79 0.89
C GLU A 305 10.67 20.05 0.96
N ASN A 306 10.69 20.79 2.07
CA ASN A 306 9.95 22.06 2.21
C ASN A 306 10.49 23.18 1.32
N TYR A 307 11.71 23.01 0.80
CA TYR A 307 12.35 23.90 -0.17
C TYR A 307 12.29 23.34 -1.61
N SER A 308 11.57 22.24 -1.85
CA SER A 308 11.56 21.54 -3.15
C SER A 308 11.21 22.43 -4.35
N ARG A 309 10.30 23.41 -4.20
CA ARG A 309 10.00 24.38 -5.26
C ARG A 309 11.23 25.23 -5.64
N HIS A 310 11.96 25.72 -4.64
CA HIS A 310 13.19 26.50 -4.85
C HIS A 310 14.27 25.64 -5.49
N LEU A 311 14.48 24.42 -4.97
CA LEU A 311 15.46 23.47 -5.50
C LEU A 311 15.20 23.08 -6.96
N THR A 312 13.94 23.07 -7.37
CA THR A 312 13.53 22.80 -8.77
C THR A 312 13.33 24.06 -9.60
N ALA A 313 13.57 25.24 -9.02
CA ALA A 313 13.39 26.56 -9.67
C ALA A 313 12.03 26.75 -10.36
N ARG A 314 10.97 26.15 -9.80
CA ARG A 314 9.60 26.25 -10.34
C ARG A 314 8.88 27.51 -9.84
N PRO A 315 7.95 28.08 -10.61
CA PRO A 315 7.17 29.23 -10.15
C PRO A 315 6.25 28.86 -8.97
N PRO A 316 5.91 29.81 -8.08
CA PRO A 316 4.94 29.60 -6.99
C PRO A 316 3.61 29.03 -7.47
N GLY A 317 3.01 28.12 -6.71
CA GLY A 317 1.74 27.47 -7.03
C GLY A 317 1.81 26.35 -8.08
N SER A 318 2.96 26.16 -8.75
CA SER A 318 3.13 25.13 -9.78
C SER A 318 2.97 23.71 -9.22
N ARG A 319 2.45 22.79 -10.07
CA ARG A 319 2.29 21.38 -9.70
C ARG A 319 3.65 20.74 -9.39
N PRO A 320 3.78 19.92 -8.34
CA PRO A 320 4.97 19.12 -8.07
C PRO A 320 5.23 18.13 -9.21
N ASN A 321 6.48 17.69 -9.35
CA ASN A 321 6.82 16.52 -10.16
C ASN A 321 6.51 15.26 -9.35
N VAL A 322 5.89 14.28 -9.96
CA VAL A 322 5.40 13.07 -9.30
C VAL A 322 5.72 11.83 -10.12
N LEU A 323 5.38 10.64 -9.64
CA LEU A 323 5.62 9.39 -10.39
C LEU A 323 4.99 9.42 -11.79
N LEU A 324 3.81 10.05 -11.94
CA LEU A 324 3.11 10.16 -13.22
C LEU A 324 3.95 10.87 -14.29
N ASP A 325 4.89 11.74 -13.92
CA ASP A 325 5.77 12.43 -14.88
C ASP A 325 6.82 11.50 -15.50
N PHE A 326 7.13 10.37 -14.85
CA PHE A 326 8.06 9.37 -15.38
C PHE A 326 7.40 8.44 -16.42
N PHE A 327 6.07 8.46 -16.52
CA PHE A 327 5.36 7.64 -17.50
C PHE A 327 5.40 8.28 -18.88
N PRO A 328 5.55 7.49 -19.97
CA PRO A 328 5.41 8.03 -21.31
C PRO A 328 3.96 8.43 -21.58
N GLN A 329 3.73 9.30 -22.57
CA GLN A 329 2.40 9.88 -22.86
C GLN A 329 1.28 8.84 -23.05
N ASP A 330 1.59 7.66 -23.59
CA ASP A 330 0.64 6.60 -23.86
C ASP A 330 0.50 5.59 -22.71
N TRP A 331 0.71 5.99 -21.45
CA TRP A 331 0.51 5.10 -20.30
C TRP A 331 -0.99 4.80 -20.01
N LEU A 332 -1.25 3.72 -19.26
CA LEU A 332 -2.59 3.31 -18.82
C LEU A 332 -2.71 3.41 -17.30
N LEU A 333 -3.79 4.00 -16.80
CA LEU A 333 -4.13 3.99 -15.38
C LEU A 333 -5.15 2.88 -15.07
N VAL A 334 -4.94 2.18 -13.97
CA VAL A 334 -5.95 1.32 -13.33
C VAL A 334 -6.14 1.82 -11.91
N ILE A 335 -7.37 2.09 -11.49
CA ILE A 335 -7.69 2.44 -10.10
C ILE A 335 -8.46 1.29 -9.48
N ASP A 336 -7.80 0.58 -8.57
CA ASP A 336 -8.40 -0.51 -7.81
C ASP A 336 -9.24 -0.01 -6.64
N GLU A 337 -10.36 -0.69 -6.43
CA GLU A 337 -11.42 -0.29 -5.50
C GLU A 337 -11.70 1.23 -5.60
N SER A 338 -11.99 1.68 -6.83
CA SER A 338 -12.06 3.10 -7.22
C SER A 338 -12.93 3.97 -6.32
N HIS A 339 -14.01 3.39 -5.81
CA HIS A 339 -14.96 4.05 -4.90
C HIS A 339 -14.34 4.47 -3.55
N VAL A 340 -13.18 3.91 -3.17
CA VAL A 340 -12.36 4.33 -2.02
C VAL A 340 -11.13 5.11 -2.48
N ALA A 341 -10.43 4.63 -3.51
CA ALA A 341 -9.18 5.25 -3.96
C ALA A 341 -9.38 6.68 -4.50
N LEU A 342 -10.47 6.95 -5.23
CA LEU A 342 -10.74 8.30 -5.75
C LEU A 342 -11.00 9.33 -4.63
N PRO A 343 -11.91 9.12 -3.67
CA PRO A 343 -12.05 10.02 -2.53
C PRO A 343 -10.76 10.23 -1.75
N GLN A 344 -9.93 9.19 -1.62
CA GLN A 344 -8.62 9.30 -0.98
C GLN A 344 -7.69 10.22 -1.77
N LEU A 345 -7.58 10.06 -3.09
CA LEU A 345 -6.79 10.94 -3.97
C LEU A 345 -7.24 12.40 -3.84
N HIS A 346 -8.56 12.66 -3.83
CA HIS A 346 -9.10 14.01 -3.60
C HIS A 346 -8.71 14.59 -2.23
N GLY A 347 -8.67 13.76 -1.18
CA GLY A 347 -8.43 14.20 0.19
C GLY A 347 -6.96 14.58 0.48
N MET A 348 -5.99 14.04 -0.27
CA MET A 348 -4.57 14.17 0.06
C MET A 348 -4.09 15.63 0.08
N TYR A 349 -4.43 16.42 -0.94
CA TYR A 349 -4.04 17.84 -1.01
C TYR A 349 -4.65 18.66 0.14
N ASN A 350 -5.94 18.49 0.41
CA ASN A 350 -6.65 19.29 1.41
C ASN A 350 -6.11 19.05 2.83
N GLY A 351 -5.81 17.80 3.16
CA GLY A 351 -5.18 17.45 4.44
C GLY A 351 -3.78 18.04 4.59
N ASP A 352 -2.95 17.94 3.55
CA ASP A 352 -1.59 18.49 3.56
C ASP A 352 -1.59 20.02 3.63
N TYR A 353 -2.43 20.68 2.81
CA TYR A 353 -2.58 22.13 2.77
C TYR A 353 -3.04 22.68 4.12
N SER A 354 -4.05 22.07 4.76
CA SER A 354 -4.53 22.50 6.08
C SER A 354 -3.43 22.44 7.12
N ARG A 355 -2.68 21.33 7.19
CA ARG A 355 -1.58 21.15 8.14
C ARG A 355 -0.46 22.17 7.92
N LYS A 356 -0.05 22.38 6.67
CA LYS A 356 1.05 23.28 6.33
C LYS A 356 0.68 24.76 6.43
N SER A 357 -0.58 25.11 6.14
CA SER A 357 -1.06 26.48 6.30
C SER A 357 -0.90 26.95 7.74
N THR A 358 -1.22 26.09 8.72
CA THR A 358 -1.00 26.38 10.13
C THR A 358 0.49 26.58 10.47
N LEU A 359 1.38 25.76 9.92
CA LEU A 359 2.84 25.94 10.10
C LEU A 359 3.33 27.28 9.53
N VAL A 360 2.86 27.66 8.34
CA VAL A 360 3.24 28.93 7.67
C VAL A 360 2.65 30.14 8.40
N GLU A 361 1.41 30.05 8.86
CA GLU A 361 0.74 31.12 9.61
C GLU A 361 1.46 31.46 10.91
N HIS A 362 2.00 30.44 11.58
CA HIS A 362 2.71 30.54 12.84
C HIS A 362 4.25 30.57 12.69
N GLY A 363 4.76 30.84 11.48
CA GLY A 363 6.20 31.09 11.27
C GLY A 363 7.12 29.89 11.47
N PHE A 364 6.63 28.65 11.34
CA PHE A 364 7.47 27.44 11.35
C PHE A 364 8.09 27.14 9.98
N ARG A 365 7.42 27.57 8.89
CA ARG A 365 7.86 27.33 7.51
C ARG A 365 7.55 28.53 6.62
N LEU A 366 8.33 28.69 5.54
CA LEU A 366 8.06 29.66 4.48
C LEU A 366 6.79 29.32 3.69
N PRO A 367 6.12 30.31 3.07
CA PRO A 367 4.99 30.06 2.16
C PRO A 367 5.28 29.02 1.07
N SER A 368 6.51 28.97 0.54
CA SER A 368 6.96 27.95 -0.42
C SER A 368 6.79 26.51 0.04
N ALA A 369 6.71 26.26 1.35
CA ALA A 369 6.50 24.91 1.86
C ALA A 369 5.14 24.33 1.44
N LEU A 370 4.15 25.19 1.11
CA LEU A 370 2.86 24.81 0.54
C LEU A 370 2.97 24.26 -0.89
N ASP A 371 4.04 24.62 -1.61
CA ASP A 371 4.30 24.13 -2.97
C ASP A 371 4.99 22.76 -2.98
N ASN A 372 5.48 22.30 -1.81
CA ASN A 372 5.78 20.89 -1.56
C ASN A 372 4.50 20.18 -1.16
N ARG A 373 3.77 19.59 -2.08
CA ARG A 373 2.43 19.05 -1.81
C ARG A 373 2.18 17.82 -2.67
N PRO A 374 1.15 17.02 -2.40
CA PRO A 374 0.62 16.13 -3.42
C PRO A 374 -0.09 16.93 -4.54
N LEU A 375 -0.39 16.26 -5.65
CA LEU A 375 -1.24 16.83 -6.70
C LEU A 375 -2.63 17.19 -6.14
N LYS A 376 -3.19 18.30 -6.65
CA LYS A 376 -4.62 18.54 -6.60
C LYS A 376 -5.32 17.53 -7.50
N PHE A 377 -6.59 17.23 -7.23
CA PHE A 377 -7.30 16.23 -8.02
C PHE A 377 -7.41 16.64 -9.50
N GLU A 378 -7.63 17.92 -9.78
CA GLU A 378 -7.74 18.46 -11.13
C GLU A 378 -6.40 18.36 -11.88
N GLU A 379 -5.27 18.50 -11.16
CA GLU A 379 -3.94 18.29 -11.74
C GLU A 379 -3.72 16.81 -12.08
N PHE A 380 -4.12 15.90 -11.20
CA PHE A 380 -4.08 14.46 -11.45
C PHE A 380 -4.95 14.09 -12.66
N GLU A 381 -6.20 14.52 -12.69
CA GLU A 381 -7.15 14.23 -13.78
C GLU A 381 -6.68 14.76 -15.14
N GLY A 382 -6.00 15.91 -15.15
CA GLY A 382 -5.37 16.49 -16.34
C GLY A 382 -4.18 15.68 -16.88
N MET A 383 -3.50 14.90 -16.03
CA MET A 383 -2.39 14.03 -16.43
C MET A 383 -2.84 12.64 -16.88
N VAL A 384 -4.04 12.20 -16.47
CA VAL A 384 -4.57 10.89 -16.84
C VAL A 384 -4.91 10.85 -18.33
N ASN A 385 -4.27 9.94 -19.07
CA ASN A 385 -4.55 9.69 -20.47
C ASN A 385 -5.81 8.82 -20.65
N GLN A 386 -5.76 7.56 -20.21
CA GLN A 386 -6.90 6.63 -20.18
C GLN A 386 -6.87 5.84 -18.88
N VAL A 387 -8.05 5.53 -18.34
CA VAL A 387 -8.22 4.89 -17.03
C VAL A 387 -9.22 3.75 -17.09
N ILE A 388 -8.93 2.68 -16.33
CA ILE A 388 -9.86 1.63 -15.95
C ILE A 388 -10.14 1.73 -14.45
N TYR A 389 -11.37 2.04 -14.08
CA TYR A 389 -11.84 1.95 -12.70
C TYR A 389 -12.30 0.52 -12.41
N THR A 390 -11.72 -0.15 -11.41
CA THR A 390 -12.16 -1.48 -10.99
C THR A 390 -12.89 -1.38 -9.65
N SER A 391 -14.17 -1.76 -9.63
CA SER A 391 -14.99 -1.69 -8.42
C SER A 391 -16.22 -2.57 -8.53
N ALA A 392 -16.65 -3.17 -7.42
CA ALA A 392 -17.96 -3.84 -7.34
C ALA A 392 -19.13 -2.85 -7.16
N THR A 393 -18.80 -1.62 -6.74
CA THR A 393 -19.72 -0.56 -6.35
C THR A 393 -19.12 0.81 -6.74
N PRO A 394 -18.93 1.11 -8.04
CA PRO A 394 -18.40 2.39 -8.49
C PRO A 394 -19.25 3.55 -7.95
N SER A 395 -18.63 4.71 -7.71
CA SER A 395 -19.37 5.91 -7.31
C SER A 395 -19.94 6.63 -8.54
N SER A 396 -20.65 7.73 -8.30
CA SER A 396 -21.24 8.55 -9.37
C SER A 396 -20.18 9.10 -10.32
N TYR A 397 -19.01 9.52 -9.80
CA TYR A 397 -17.92 10.04 -10.62
C TYR A 397 -17.52 9.05 -11.72
N GLU A 398 -17.23 7.79 -11.38
CA GLU A 398 -16.82 6.79 -12.36
C GLU A 398 -17.92 6.52 -13.39
N MET A 399 -19.17 6.42 -12.94
CA MET A 399 -20.32 6.09 -13.79
C MET A 399 -20.66 7.24 -14.75
N GLU A 400 -20.65 8.48 -14.29
CA GLU A 400 -20.94 9.67 -15.09
C GLU A 400 -19.85 9.87 -16.17
N HIS A 401 -18.58 9.71 -15.82
CA HIS A 401 -17.48 9.84 -16.77
C HIS A 401 -17.47 8.71 -17.79
N ALA A 402 -17.76 7.48 -17.38
CA ALA A 402 -17.87 6.35 -18.31
C ALA A 402 -19.07 6.48 -19.25
N ALA A 403 -20.18 7.05 -18.80
CA ALA A 403 -21.32 7.35 -19.66
C ALA A 403 -21.00 8.45 -20.69
N ALA A 404 -20.13 9.40 -20.35
CA ALA A 404 -19.72 10.50 -21.23
C ALA A 404 -18.67 10.08 -22.27
N ASP A 405 -17.60 9.39 -21.83
CA ASP A 405 -16.48 9.01 -22.70
C ASP A 405 -15.84 7.68 -22.29
N GLY A 406 -16.64 6.61 -22.37
CA GLY A 406 -16.25 5.33 -21.82
C GLY A 406 -17.14 4.16 -22.14
N VAL A 407 -16.90 3.09 -21.40
CA VAL A 407 -17.75 1.89 -21.32
C VAL A 407 -17.89 1.44 -19.87
N VAL A 408 -19.04 0.88 -19.53
CA VAL A 408 -19.25 0.16 -18.27
C VAL A 408 -19.40 -1.32 -18.61
N THR A 409 -18.39 -2.08 -18.20
CA THR A 409 -18.27 -3.50 -18.51
C THR A 409 -18.54 -4.31 -17.24
N GLU A 410 -19.58 -5.14 -17.25
CA GLU A 410 -19.90 -6.00 -16.10
C GLU A 410 -19.03 -7.27 -16.04
N GLN A 411 -18.58 -7.62 -14.84
CA GLN A 411 -17.90 -8.89 -14.56
C GLN A 411 -18.42 -9.50 -13.24
N ILE A 412 -19.59 -10.13 -13.34
CA ILE A 412 -20.38 -10.71 -12.25
C ILE A 412 -20.25 -12.24 -12.15
N ILE A 413 -19.81 -12.94 -13.19
CA ILE A 413 -19.68 -14.41 -13.20
C ILE A 413 -18.34 -14.83 -12.60
N ARG A 414 -18.39 -15.60 -11.51
CA ARG A 414 -17.18 -16.16 -10.89
C ARG A 414 -16.70 -17.39 -11.65
N PRO A 415 -15.39 -17.57 -11.90
CA PRO A 415 -14.85 -18.73 -12.60
C PRO A 415 -15.20 -20.09 -11.94
N THR A 416 -15.46 -20.09 -10.63
CA THR A 416 -15.84 -21.28 -9.85
C THR A 416 -17.34 -21.55 -9.79
N GLY A 417 -18.16 -20.72 -10.45
CA GLY A 417 -19.62 -20.78 -10.40
C GLY A 417 -20.22 -20.32 -9.06
N LEU A 418 -19.44 -19.77 -8.14
CA LEU A 418 -19.98 -19.20 -6.89
C LEU A 418 -20.93 -18.04 -7.18
N VAL A 419 -22.05 -18.03 -6.46
CA VAL A 419 -23.12 -17.05 -6.60
C VAL A 419 -23.12 -16.06 -5.43
N ASP A 420 -23.63 -14.85 -5.65
CA ASP A 420 -23.90 -13.86 -4.61
C ASP A 420 -24.86 -14.45 -3.57
N PRO A 421 -24.67 -14.22 -2.25
CA PRO A 421 -25.35 -14.96 -1.18
C PRO A 421 -26.85 -14.64 -1.07
N GLU A 422 -27.61 -15.53 -0.42
CA GLU A 422 -29.01 -15.26 -0.06
C GLU A 422 -29.09 -14.26 1.09
N ILE A 423 -30.01 -13.29 1.02
CA ILE A 423 -30.22 -12.27 2.04
C ILE A 423 -31.53 -12.51 2.78
N PHE A 424 -31.49 -12.52 4.10
CA PHE A 424 -32.65 -12.59 4.98
C PHE A 424 -32.80 -11.30 5.77
N VAL A 425 -33.96 -10.68 5.73
CA VAL A 425 -34.29 -9.50 6.55
C VAL A 425 -35.08 -9.98 7.77
N ARG A 426 -34.60 -9.66 8.97
CA ARG A 426 -35.20 -10.06 10.25
C ARG A 426 -35.46 -8.84 11.15
N ASN A 427 -36.39 -9.00 12.09
CA ASN A 427 -36.65 -7.97 13.10
C ASN A 427 -35.44 -7.86 14.05
N ALA A 428 -35.10 -6.63 14.45
CA ALA A 428 -34.07 -6.36 15.45
C ALA A 428 -34.47 -6.82 16.87
N GLU A 429 -35.77 -7.02 17.14
CA GLU A 429 -36.24 -7.59 18.41
C GLU A 429 -35.78 -9.06 18.54
N GLY A 430 -35.04 -9.36 19.62
CA GLY A 430 -34.44 -10.70 19.82
C GLY A 430 -33.25 -11.01 18.91
N GLN A 431 -32.67 -10.01 18.23
CA GLN A 431 -31.61 -10.22 17.22
C GLN A 431 -30.39 -10.98 17.74
N VAL A 432 -30.02 -10.81 19.02
CA VAL A 432 -28.82 -11.45 19.58
C VAL A 432 -29.04 -12.96 19.75
N ASP A 433 -30.22 -13.37 20.25
CA ASP A 433 -30.56 -14.78 20.40
C ASP A 433 -30.65 -15.49 19.04
N ASP A 434 -31.28 -14.84 18.06
CA ASP A 434 -31.36 -15.32 16.68
C ASP A 434 -29.97 -15.43 16.04
N LEU A 435 -29.11 -14.43 16.22
CA LEU A 435 -27.74 -14.43 15.75
C LEU A 435 -26.93 -15.57 16.37
N MET A 436 -27.06 -15.81 17.67
CA MET A 436 -26.38 -16.92 18.35
C MET A 436 -26.80 -18.28 17.81
N ALA A 437 -28.08 -18.46 17.48
CA ALA A 437 -28.58 -19.69 16.87
C ALA A 437 -27.96 -19.92 15.48
N GLU A 438 -27.92 -18.89 14.64
CA GLU A 438 -27.29 -18.94 13.32
C GLU A 438 -25.77 -19.22 13.42
N ILE A 439 -25.08 -18.56 14.36
CA ILE A 439 -23.65 -18.79 14.62
C ILE A 439 -23.39 -20.25 15.00
N ARG A 440 -24.16 -20.82 15.95
CA ARG A 440 -24.00 -22.21 16.38
C ARG A 440 -24.20 -23.19 15.22
N GLU A 441 -25.14 -22.92 14.32
CA GLU A 441 -25.32 -23.71 13.09
C GLU A 441 -24.07 -23.65 12.19
N ARG A 442 -23.45 -22.47 12.03
CA ARG A 442 -22.21 -22.33 11.24
C ARG A 442 -21.01 -23.01 11.89
N ILE A 443 -20.87 -22.92 13.20
CA ILE A 443 -19.82 -23.62 13.95
C ILE A 443 -19.94 -25.14 13.76
N ALA A 444 -21.16 -25.69 13.80
CA ALA A 444 -21.38 -27.11 13.55
C ALA A 444 -20.96 -27.57 12.13
N MET A 445 -20.92 -26.64 11.17
CA MET A 445 -20.42 -26.87 9.81
C MET A 445 -18.91 -26.60 9.66
N GLY A 446 -18.23 -26.18 10.73
CA GLY A 446 -16.82 -25.76 10.71
C GLY A 446 -16.58 -24.44 9.97
N HIS A 447 -17.62 -23.61 9.80
CA HIS A 447 -17.55 -22.34 9.10
C HIS A 447 -17.43 -21.14 10.07
N ARG A 448 -17.04 -19.99 9.52
CA ARG A 448 -16.90 -18.72 10.26
C ARG A 448 -18.04 -17.76 10.02
N THR A 449 -18.19 -16.82 10.95
CA THR A 449 -19.20 -15.75 10.92
C THR A 449 -18.55 -14.37 11.04
N LEU A 450 -19.01 -13.42 10.23
CA LEU A 450 -18.72 -12.00 10.41
C LEU A 450 -19.96 -11.28 10.91
N VAL A 451 -19.79 -10.38 11.89
CA VAL A 451 -20.87 -9.55 12.41
C VAL A 451 -20.46 -8.08 12.29
N THR A 452 -21.33 -7.23 11.74
CA THR A 452 -21.09 -5.79 11.67
C THR A 452 -22.02 -5.01 12.58
N CYS A 453 -21.44 -4.21 13.47
CA CYS A 453 -22.11 -3.30 14.40
C CYS A 453 -21.98 -1.83 13.96
N MET A 454 -22.57 -0.89 14.70
CA MET A 454 -22.52 0.54 14.42
C MET A 454 -21.47 1.30 15.24
N THR A 455 -21.05 0.77 16.39
CA THR A 455 -20.12 1.46 17.31
C THR A 455 -19.06 0.49 17.85
N LYS A 456 -17.92 1.04 18.31
CA LYS A 456 -16.80 0.27 18.92
C LYS A 456 -17.27 -0.50 20.14
N ARG A 457 -17.91 0.23 21.05
CA ARG A 457 -18.51 -0.33 22.26
C ARG A 457 -19.47 -1.48 21.97
N MET A 458 -20.37 -1.35 20.99
CA MET A 458 -21.26 -2.47 20.62
C MET A 458 -20.51 -3.68 20.06
N ALA A 459 -19.40 -3.48 19.36
CA ALA A 459 -18.59 -4.58 18.84
C ALA A 459 -17.84 -5.31 19.97
N GLU A 460 -17.29 -4.56 20.92
CA GLU A 460 -16.65 -5.07 22.14
C GLU A 460 -17.66 -5.81 23.02
N ASP A 461 -18.75 -5.14 23.41
CA ASP A 461 -19.81 -5.69 24.27
C ASP A 461 -20.41 -6.99 23.66
N LEU A 462 -20.62 -7.02 22.33
CA LEU A 462 -21.17 -8.21 21.66
C LEU A 462 -20.16 -9.36 21.61
N ALA A 463 -18.88 -9.08 21.35
CA ALA A 463 -17.85 -10.12 21.35
C ALA A 463 -17.65 -10.70 22.75
N GLU A 464 -17.69 -9.87 23.79
CA GLU A 464 -17.64 -10.32 25.18
C GLU A 464 -18.85 -11.20 25.51
N TYR A 465 -20.06 -10.73 25.19
CA TYR A 465 -21.30 -11.50 25.41
C TYR A 465 -21.30 -12.85 24.70
N LEU A 466 -20.87 -12.90 23.43
CA LEU A 466 -20.74 -14.16 22.69
C LEU A 466 -19.74 -15.11 23.36
N SER A 467 -18.61 -14.58 23.85
CA SER A 467 -17.58 -15.35 24.53
C SER A 467 -18.10 -15.93 25.86
N GLU A 468 -18.83 -15.15 26.65
CA GLU A 468 -19.51 -15.62 27.88
C GLU A 468 -20.55 -16.70 27.59
N ALA A 469 -21.23 -16.61 26.44
CA ALA A 469 -22.19 -17.62 25.97
C ALA A 469 -21.54 -18.87 25.35
N GLY A 470 -20.21 -19.00 25.43
CA GLY A 470 -19.43 -20.14 24.95
C GLY A 470 -19.12 -20.15 23.45
N ILE A 471 -19.22 -18.99 22.79
CA ILE A 471 -18.89 -18.82 21.36
C ILE A 471 -17.55 -18.09 21.25
N SER A 472 -16.52 -18.77 20.71
CA SER A 472 -15.20 -18.16 20.53
C SER A 472 -15.26 -16.99 19.56
N SER A 473 -15.04 -15.77 20.06
CA SER A 473 -15.20 -14.55 19.27
C SER A 473 -14.13 -13.49 19.59
N ARG A 474 -13.87 -12.63 18.60
CA ARG A 474 -12.98 -11.47 18.70
C ARG A 474 -13.65 -10.27 18.07
N TYR A 475 -13.19 -9.07 18.42
CA TYR A 475 -13.66 -7.83 17.82
C TYR A 475 -12.59 -7.16 16.95
N LEU A 476 -13.00 -6.29 16.03
CA LEU A 476 -12.13 -5.50 15.17
C LEU A 476 -12.65 -4.08 14.96
N HIS A 477 -11.89 -3.09 15.41
CA HIS A 477 -12.17 -1.67 15.20
C HIS A 477 -10.89 -0.86 14.92
N SER A 478 -11.04 0.46 14.77
CA SER A 478 -10.00 1.35 14.24
C SER A 478 -8.80 1.61 15.16
N GLU A 479 -8.86 1.21 16.44
CA GLU A 479 -7.78 1.42 17.42
C GLU A 479 -6.86 0.21 17.55
N ILE A 480 -7.30 -0.94 17.01
CA ILE A 480 -6.45 -2.12 16.89
C ILE A 480 -5.32 -1.81 15.91
N ASP A 481 -4.09 -2.11 16.33
CA ASP A 481 -2.90 -1.91 15.52
C ASP A 481 -2.98 -2.74 14.22
N THR A 482 -2.26 -2.31 13.20
CA THR A 482 -2.27 -2.98 11.90
C THR A 482 -1.75 -4.41 11.99
N ILE A 483 -0.74 -4.67 12.83
CA ILE A 483 -0.16 -6.01 13.02
C ILE A 483 -1.16 -6.91 13.74
N GLU A 484 -1.69 -6.46 14.88
CA GLU A 484 -2.69 -7.20 15.65
C GLU A 484 -3.95 -7.52 14.81
N ARG A 485 -4.38 -6.58 13.97
CA ARG A 485 -5.47 -6.81 13.01
C ARG A 485 -5.19 -7.97 12.07
N VAL A 486 -3.98 -8.06 11.51
CA VAL A 486 -3.58 -9.16 10.62
C VAL A 486 -3.60 -10.50 11.38
N GLU A 487 -3.13 -10.51 12.62
CA GLU A 487 -3.17 -11.70 13.48
C GLU A 487 -4.60 -12.14 13.79
N ILE A 488 -5.50 -11.23 14.14
CA ILE A 488 -6.92 -11.54 14.37
C ILE A 488 -7.55 -12.14 13.12
N ILE A 489 -7.35 -11.55 11.94
CA ILE A 489 -7.88 -12.07 10.68
C ILE A 489 -7.31 -13.46 10.40
N ARG A 490 -6.02 -13.66 10.63
CA ARG A 490 -5.36 -14.95 10.47
C ARG A 490 -5.92 -16.00 11.44
N GLY A 491 -6.14 -15.64 12.70
CA GLY A 491 -6.75 -16.52 13.71
C GLY A 491 -8.15 -16.98 13.31
N LEU A 492 -8.97 -16.09 12.74
CA LEU A 492 -10.29 -16.45 12.20
C LEU A 492 -10.17 -17.52 11.10
N ARG A 493 -9.22 -17.34 10.17
CA ARG A 493 -8.98 -18.28 9.06
C ARG A 493 -8.46 -19.63 9.54
N LEU A 494 -7.56 -19.62 10.53
CA LEU A 494 -7.00 -20.83 11.13
C LEU A 494 -8.01 -21.55 12.04
N GLY A 495 -9.10 -20.88 12.41
CA GLY A 495 -10.11 -21.46 13.32
C GLY A 495 -9.73 -21.40 14.78
N GLU A 496 -8.88 -20.45 15.16
CA GLU A 496 -8.59 -20.14 16.56
C GLU A 496 -9.84 -19.56 17.26
N PHE A 497 -10.70 -18.89 16.47
CA PHE A 497 -12.03 -18.46 16.88
C PHE A 497 -13.00 -18.49 15.69
N ASP A 498 -14.30 -18.42 15.98
CA ASP A 498 -15.36 -18.67 14.99
C ASP A 498 -16.06 -17.41 14.50
N VAL A 499 -16.07 -16.34 15.32
CA VAL A 499 -16.83 -15.12 15.06
C VAL A 499 -15.95 -13.88 15.15
N LEU A 500 -15.98 -13.05 14.11
CA LEU A 500 -15.36 -11.73 14.12
C LEU A 500 -16.44 -10.64 14.11
N VAL A 501 -16.45 -9.81 15.16
CA VAL A 501 -17.37 -8.69 15.30
C VAL A 501 -16.64 -7.39 14.96
N GLY A 502 -17.14 -6.58 14.04
CA GLY A 502 -16.48 -5.31 13.71
C GLY A 502 -17.45 -4.22 13.33
N ILE A 503 -16.93 -3.02 13.06
CA ILE A 503 -17.76 -1.89 12.59
C ILE A 503 -17.71 -1.82 11.08
N ASN A 504 -16.49 -1.76 10.54
CA ASN A 504 -16.21 -1.60 9.14
C ASN A 504 -15.21 -2.66 8.68
N LEU A 505 -15.71 -3.87 8.50
CA LEU A 505 -14.95 -5.02 7.99
C LEU A 505 -14.66 -4.90 6.46
N LEU A 506 -14.84 -3.71 5.88
CA LEU A 506 -14.69 -3.47 4.44
C LEU A 506 -13.27 -3.05 4.04
N ARG A 507 -12.44 -2.57 4.98
CA ARG A 507 -11.18 -1.88 4.66
C ARG A 507 -10.04 -2.79 4.19
N GLU A 508 -10.05 -4.06 4.57
CA GLU A 508 -8.81 -4.86 4.60
C GLU A 508 -8.59 -5.75 3.37
N GLY A 509 -9.49 -5.74 2.39
CA GLY A 509 -9.38 -6.71 1.29
C GLY A 509 -9.55 -8.16 1.76
N LEU A 510 -10.32 -8.39 2.82
CA LEU A 510 -10.58 -9.71 3.41
C LEU A 510 -11.11 -10.70 2.36
N ASP A 511 -10.28 -11.68 2.02
CA ASP A 511 -10.65 -12.86 1.25
C ASP A 511 -10.77 -14.05 2.21
N LEU A 512 -12.00 -14.33 2.65
CA LEU A 512 -12.32 -15.34 3.67
C LEU A 512 -13.30 -16.40 3.13
N PRO A 513 -12.83 -17.42 2.38
CA PRO A 513 -13.68 -18.52 1.91
C PRO A 513 -14.36 -19.32 3.03
N GLU A 514 -13.78 -19.27 4.24
CA GLU A 514 -14.26 -19.97 5.44
C GLU A 514 -15.53 -19.31 6.01
N VAL A 515 -15.81 -18.05 5.66
CA VAL A 515 -16.99 -17.31 6.11
C VAL A 515 -18.22 -17.73 5.31
N SER A 516 -19.26 -18.19 6.01
CA SER A 516 -20.54 -18.58 5.39
C SER A 516 -21.75 -17.84 5.95
N LEU A 517 -21.55 -16.96 6.93
CA LEU A 517 -22.57 -16.06 7.45
C LEU A 517 -21.99 -14.66 7.63
N VAL A 518 -22.73 -13.67 7.15
CA VAL A 518 -22.52 -12.26 7.47
C VAL A 518 -23.79 -11.72 8.13
N ALA A 519 -23.68 -11.25 9.36
CA ALA A 519 -24.78 -10.63 10.10
C ALA A 519 -24.59 -9.11 10.18
N ILE A 520 -25.58 -8.35 9.73
CA ILE A 520 -25.57 -6.90 9.73
C ILE A 520 -26.58 -6.41 10.76
N LEU A 521 -26.08 -5.99 11.92
CA LEU A 521 -26.90 -5.37 12.95
C LEU A 521 -27.22 -3.93 12.59
N ASP A 522 -28.40 -3.45 12.99
CA ASP A 522 -28.90 -2.10 12.70
C ASP A 522 -28.81 -1.77 11.20
N ALA A 523 -29.26 -2.68 10.33
CA ALA A 523 -29.11 -2.56 8.88
C ALA A 523 -29.89 -1.37 8.28
N ASP A 524 -30.90 -0.86 8.97
CA ASP A 524 -31.76 0.26 8.61
C ASP A 524 -31.25 1.63 9.10
N LYS A 525 -30.20 1.69 9.92
CA LYS A 525 -29.61 2.96 10.36
C LYS A 525 -28.77 3.57 9.25
N GLU A 526 -29.42 4.36 8.39
CA GLU A 526 -28.78 5.03 7.27
C GLU A 526 -27.57 5.88 7.71
N GLY A 527 -26.53 5.84 6.89
CA GLY A 527 -25.26 6.49 7.16
C GLY A 527 -24.14 5.84 6.35
N PHE A 528 -22.89 6.25 6.60
CA PHE A 528 -21.73 5.73 5.87
C PHE A 528 -21.63 4.20 5.92
N LEU A 529 -21.92 3.58 7.06
CA LEU A 529 -21.80 2.12 7.26
C LEU A 529 -22.96 1.31 6.66
N ARG A 530 -24.06 1.95 6.28
CA ARG A 530 -25.32 1.30 5.84
C ARG A 530 -25.93 1.92 4.59
N ASN A 531 -25.13 2.66 3.81
CA ASN A 531 -25.53 3.02 2.45
C ASN A 531 -25.47 1.78 1.53
N ALA A 532 -26.10 1.86 0.36
CA ALA A 532 -26.21 0.73 -0.57
C ALA A 532 -24.83 0.12 -0.93
N ARG A 533 -23.81 0.96 -1.14
CA ARG A 533 -22.44 0.51 -1.46
C ARG A 533 -21.82 -0.29 -0.32
N SER A 534 -21.85 0.26 0.90
CA SER A 534 -21.33 -0.41 2.10
C SER A 534 -22.05 -1.73 2.38
N LEU A 535 -23.37 -1.78 2.16
CA LEU A 535 -24.14 -3.02 2.28
C LEU A 535 -23.73 -4.05 1.23
N ILE A 536 -23.67 -3.69 -0.06
CA ILE A 536 -23.25 -4.60 -1.14
C ILE A 536 -21.84 -5.17 -0.89
N GLN A 537 -20.92 -4.35 -0.40
CA GLN A 537 -19.58 -4.84 -0.06
C GLN A 537 -19.55 -5.77 1.13
N THR A 538 -20.37 -5.49 2.16
CA THR A 538 -20.50 -6.34 3.34
C THR A 538 -21.08 -7.69 2.94
N ILE A 539 -22.13 -7.70 2.11
CA ILE A 539 -22.70 -8.90 1.49
C ILE A 539 -21.63 -9.70 0.74
N GLY A 540 -20.79 -9.02 -0.05
CA GLY A 540 -19.73 -9.62 -0.85
C GLY A 540 -18.70 -10.43 -0.04
N ARG A 541 -18.57 -10.21 1.28
CA ARG A 541 -17.68 -10.98 2.16
C ARG A 541 -18.12 -12.45 2.31
N CYS A 542 -19.39 -12.75 2.07
CA CYS A 542 -19.93 -14.11 2.12
C CYS A 542 -20.01 -14.81 0.75
N ALA A 543 -19.69 -14.11 -0.34
CA ALA A 543 -19.88 -14.61 -1.70
C ALA A 543 -18.79 -15.61 -2.16
N ARG A 544 -17.85 -15.96 -1.26
CA ARG A 544 -16.77 -16.92 -1.52
C ARG A 544 -17.05 -18.32 -1.00
N ASN A 545 -18.20 -18.53 -0.36
CA ASN A 545 -18.62 -19.80 0.19
C ASN A 545 -19.95 -20.27 -0.44
N VAL A 546 -20.03 -21.53 -0.83
CA VAL A 546 -21.25 -22.11 -1.42
C VAL A 546 -22.47 -22.08 -0.49
N LYS A 547 -22.24 -22.05 0.83
CA LYS A 547 -23.27 -21.90 1.88
C LYS A 547 -23.42 -20.45 2.35
N GLY A 548 -22.87 -19.49 1.62
CA GLY A 548 -22.90 -18.08 1.98
C GLY A 548 -24.31 -17.52 2.14
N ARG A 549 -24.57 -16.92 3.30
CA ARG A 549 -25.84 -16.28 3.67
C ARG A 549 -25.59 -14.96 4.38
N VAL A 550 -26.51 -14.02 4.20
CA VAL A 550 -26.50 -12.72 4.89
C VAL A 550 -27.79 -12.56 5.68
N VAL A 551 -27.68 -12.10 6.93
CA VAL A 551 -28.83 -11.72 7.75
C VAL A 551 -28.73 -10.24 8.06
N MET A 552 -29.74 -9.48 7.68
CA MET A 552 -29.88 -8.06 7.98
C MET A 552 -30.94 -7.88 9.06
N TYR A 553 -30.53 -7.39 10.23
CA TYR A 553 -31.44 -7.06 11.32
C TYR A 553 -31.83 -5.59 11.23
N CYS A 554 -33.13 -5.31 11.12
CA CYS A 554 -33.66 -3.96 11.05
C CYS A 554 -34.93 -3.80 11.88
N ARG A 555 -35.28 -2.56 12.21
CA ARG A 555 -36.51 -2.27 12.93
C ARG A 555 -37.72 -2.77 12.13
N ASP A 556 -38.66 -3.40 12.83
CA ASP A 556 -39.91 -3.93 12.27
C ASP A 556 -39.75 -4.98 11.16
N GLY A 557 -38.53 -5.49 10.93
CA GLY A 557 -38.24 -6.46 9.87
C GLY A 557 -38.48 -5.96 8.44
N LYS A 558 -38.53 -4.63 8.23
CA LYS A 558 -38.78 -4.02 6.91
C LYS A 558 -37.53 -3.33 6.37
N PRO A 559 -37.09 -3.64 5.14
CA PRO A 559 -35.89 -3.04 4.57
C PRO A 559 -36.11 -1.56 4.22
N GLY A 560 -35.16 -0.70 4.60
CA GLY A 560 -35.07 0.71 4.21
C GLY A 560 -34.69 0.92 2.73
N ALA A 561 -34.47 2.15 2.30
CA ALA A 561 -34.17 2.46 0.89
C ALA A 561 -32.83 1.86 0.44
N ALA A 562 -31.76 2.13 1.18
CA ALA A 562 -30.43 1.57 0.90
C ALA A 562 -30.40 0.04 0.94
N MET A 563 -31.16 -0.57 1.85
CA MET A 563 -31.29 -2.03 1.93
C MET A 563 -31.97 -2.61 0.69
N ARG A 564 -33.08 -1.99 0.23
CA ARG A 564 -33.80 -2.45 -0.96
C ARG A 564 -32.93 -2.39 -2.22
N GLU A 565 -32.13 -1.32 -2.36
CA GLU A 565 -31.17 -1.18 -3.45
C GLU A 565 -30.11 -2.29 -3.41
N ALA A 566 -29.49 -2.52 -2.23
CA ALA A 566 -28.48 -3.55 -2.06
C ALA A 566 -29.03 -4.98 -2.28
N ILE A 567 -30.23 -5.26 -1.77
CA ILE A 567 -30.92 -6.55 -1.97
C ILE A 567 -31.22 -6.76 -3.45
N GLY A 568 -31.84 -5.77 -4.10
CA GLY A 568 -32.21 -5.85 -5.52
C GLY A 568 -31.01 -6.10 -6.44
N GLU A 569 -29.88 -5.44 -6.21
CA GLU A 569 -28.66 -5.67 -6.99
C GLU A 569 -28.04 -7.05 -6.70
N THR A 570 -28.09 -7.51 -5.45
CA THR A 570 -27.60 -8.86 -5.08
C THR A 570 -28.43 -9.96 -5.73
N ASP A 571 -29.76 -9.83 -5.70
CA ASP A 571 -30.69 -10.79 -6.30
C ASP A 571 -30.53 -10.82 -7.83
N ARG A 572 -30.42 -9.65 -8.48
CA ARG A 572 -30.13 -9.55 -9.93
C ARG A 572 -28.86 -10.32 -10.29
N ARG A 573 -27.77 -10.09 -9.56
CA ARG A 573 -26.48 -10.77 -9.79
C ARG A 573 -26.61 -12.28 -9.59
N ARG A 574 -27.25 -12.71 -8.49
CA ARG A 574 -27.46 -14.12 -8.15
C ARG A 574 -28.25 -14.85 -9.24
N ASP A 575 -29.29 -14.23 -9.78
CA ASP A 575 -30.11 -14.80 -10.85
C ASP A 575 -29.33 -15.00 -12.15
N ILE A 576 -28.55 -13.99 -12.57
CA ILE A 576 -27.71 -14.09 -13.77
C ILE A 576 -26.63 -15.19 -13.59
N GLN A 577 -26.00 -15.26 -12.42
CA GLN A 577 -25.00 -16.28 -12.13
C GLN A 577 -25.60 -17.70 -12.10
N ARG A 578 -26.81 -17.87 -11.54
CA ARG A 578 -27.54 -19.16 -11.54
C ARG A 578 -27.89 -19.60 -12.97
N ALA A 579 -28.45 -18.69 -13.76
CA ALA A 579 -28.79 -18.97 -15.15
C ALA A 579 -27.55 -19.34 -15.99
N TYR A 580 -26.42 -18.67 -15.75
CA TYR A 580 -25.15 -19.01 -16.39
C TYR A 580 -24.68 -20.42 -15.98
N ASN A 581 -24.72 -20.74 -14.68
CA ASN A 581 -24.31 -22.04 -14.17
C ASN A 581 -25.16 -23.17 -14.73
N GLU A 582 -26.49 -23.00 -14.76
CA GLU A 582 -27.43 -23.98 -15.31
C GLU A 582 -27.15 -24.21 -16.81
N LYS A 583 -27.00 -23.13 -17.58
CA LYS A 583 -26.70 -23.20 -19.02
C LYS A 583 -25.40 -23.93 -19.34
N HIS A 584 -24.39 -23.84 -18.47
CA HIS A 584 -23.06 -24.40 -18.70
C HIS A 584 -22.76 -25.65 -17.86
N GLY A 585 -23.73 -26.16 -17.09
CA GLY A 585 -23.54 -27.33 -16.23
C GLY A 585 -22.50 -27.14 -15.12
N ILE A 586 -22.35 -25.91 -14.60
CA ILE A 586 -21.34 -25.59 -13.59
C ILE A 586 -21.91 -25.82 -12.19
N VAL A 587 -21.23 -26.66 -11.41
CA VAL A 587 -21.53 -26.84 -9.98
C VAL A 587 -20.67 -25.87 -9.17
N PRO A 588 -21.24 -24.95 -8.37
CA PRO A 588 -20.49 -24.00 -7.56
C PRO A 588 -19.55 -24.70 -6.58
N LYS A 589 -18.30 -24.23 -6.50
CA LYS A 589 -17.29 -24.75 -5.56
C LYS A 589 -16.63 -23.64 -4.77
N THR A 590 -16.58 -23.80 -3.45
CA THR A 590 -15.77 -22.97 -2.55
C THR A 590 -14.30 -23.19 -2.85
N ILE A 591 -13.52 -22.12 -3.00
CA ILE A 591 -12.06 -22.21 -3.14
C ILE A 591 -11.48 -22.44 -1.76
N VAL A 592 -10.86 -23.60 -1.53
CA VAL A 592 -10.15 -23.89 -0.28
C VAL A 592 -8.67 -23.54 -0.50
N LYS A 593 -8.17 -22.51 0.18
CA LYS A 593 -6.74 -22.20 0.24
C LYS A 593 -6.09 -23.09 1.31
N THR A 594 -4.91 -23.65 1.05
CA THR A 594 -4.16 -24.44 2.04
C THR A 594 -3.68 -23.55 3.19
N ILE A 595 -3.56 -24.13 4.40
CA ILE A 595 -3.04 -23.43 5.59
C ILE A 595 -1.65 -22.83 5.33
N GLU A 596 -0.80 -23.51 4.56
CA GLU A 596 0.51 -23.02 4.14
C GLU A 596 0.42 -21.80 3.22
N ALA A 597 -0.53 -21.79 2.27
CA ALA A 597 -0.77 -20.63 1.41
C ALA A 597 -1.34 -19.44 2.19
N VAL A 598 -2.09 -19.69 3.27
CA VAL A 598 -2.53 -18.64 4.21
C VAL A 598 -1.34 -18.02 4.92
N ARG A 599 -0.38 -18.84 5.39
CA ARG A 599 0.83 -18.37 6.09
C ARG A 599 1.79 -17.62 5.17
N ALA A 600 1.98 -18.08 3.92
CA ALA A 600 2.88 -17.46 2.96
C ALA A 600 2.39 -16.09 2.44
N GLY A 601 1.07 -15.91 2.29
CA GLY A 601 0.49 -14.65 1.82
C GLY A 601 0.61 -13.48 2.80
N THR A 602 0.72 -13.74 4.11
CA THR A 602 0.93 -12.74 5.16
C THR A 602 2.39 -12.28 5.28
N LEU A 603 3.36 -13.16 5.02
CA LEU A 603 4.79 -12.82 5.13
C LEU A 603 5.24 -11.67 4.19
N VAL A 604 4.55 -11.49 3.06
CA VAL A 604 4.80 -10.37 2.12
C VAL A 604 4.24 -9.04 2.65
N ALA A 605 3.23 -9.08 3.52
CA ALA A 605 2.70 -7.92 4.22
C ALA A 605 3.49 -7.61 5.52
N ASP A 606 4.21 -8.60 6.06
CA ASP A 606 4.97 -8.55 7.31
C ASP A 606 6.42 -8.07 7.14
N SER A 607 6.81 -7.43 6.04
CA SER A 607 8.17 -6.89 5.89
C SER A 607 8.38 -5.61 6.74
N ARG A 608 8.33 -5.76 8.07
CA ARG A 608 8.93 -4.86 9.06
C ARG A 608 10.07 -5.62 9.71
N THR A 609 11.26 -5.02 9.75
CA THR A 609 12.39 -5.49 10.55
C THR A 609 12.08 -5.28 12.04
N PRO A 610 12.29 -6.28 12.91
CA PRO A 610 12.12 -6.12 14.36
C PRO A 610 13.39 -5.47 14.94
N ASP A 611 13.56 -4.16 14.78
CA ASP A 611 14.70 -3.44 15.39
C ASP A 611 14.31 -2.11 16.07
N SER A 612 13.02 -1.87 16.32
CA SER A 612 12.56 -0.60 16.91
C SER A 612 11.56 -0.73 18.08
N GLU A 613 11.64 -1.80 18.87
CA GLU A 613 10.79 -1.96 20.08
C GLU A 613 11.45 -1.55 21.41
N HIS A 614 12.69 -1.06 21.41
CA HIS A 614 13.45 -0.88 22.66
C HIS A 614 13.28 0.45 23.42
N VAL A 615 12.31 1.33 23.11
CA VAL A 615 12.30 2.69 23.73
C VAL A 615 11.03 3.08 24.51
N ILE A 616 9.93 2.31 24.51
CA ILE A 616 8.66 2.83 25.10
C ILE A 616 8.17 2.10 26.38
N GLN A 617 8.79 1.02 26.83
CA GLN A 617 8.29 0.26 28.01
C GLN A 617 9.00 0.57 29.34
N ALA A 618 9.10 1.85 29.73
CA ALA A 618 9.75 2.23 30.99
C ALA A 618 8.82 2.72 32.12
N GLU A 619 7.52 2.99 31.92
CA GLU A 619 6.77 3.73 32.97
C GLU A 619 5.34 3.26 33.33
N ARG A 620 4.96 2.00 33.09
CA ARG A 620 3.67 1.50 33.64
C ARG A 620 3.72 0.04 34.10
N MET A 621 4.32 -0.23 35.25
CA MET A 621 3.92 -1.43 36.01
C MET A 621 4.30 -1.40 37.51
N GLU A 622 3.29 -1.11 38.34
CA GLU A 622 3.12 -1.54 39.74
C GLU A 622 1.59 -1.40 39.99
N ARG A 623 0.75 -2.36 40.41
CA ARG A 623 0.75 -3.70 41.03
C ARG A 623 -0.58 -4.37 40.58
N ALA A 624 -0.75 -5.70 40.48
CA ALA A 624 -0.73 -6.67 41.58
C ALA A 624 -0.60 -8.14 41.10
N MET A 625 0.16 -8.91 41.89
CA MET A 625 0.46 -10.36 41.83
C MET A 625 -0.81 -11.21 42.08
N SER A 626 -0.97 -12.49 41.74
CA SER A 626 -0.04 -13.58 41.43
C SER A 626 -0.81 -14.59 40.53
N GLN A 627 -0.38 -14.74 39.28
CA GLN A 627 -0.78 -15.69 38.21
C GLN A 627 -0.21 -15.16 36.86
N LEU A 628 0.03 -13.85 36.78
CA LEU A 628 0.68 -13.14 35.68
C LEU A 628 2.14 -13.55 35.41
N ASP A 629 2.91 -13.93 36.43
CA ASP A 629 4.35 -14.18 36.29
C ASP A 629 4.66 -15.40 35.39
N THR A 630 3.79 -16.42 35.41
CA THR A 630 3.94 -17.59 34.53
C THR A 630 3.52 -17.29 33.08
N LEU A 631 2.50 -16.44 32.88
CA LEU A 631 2.06 -16.01 31.55
C LEU A 631 3.05 -15.04 30.90
N GLU A 632 3.61 -14.10 31.66
CA GLU A 632 4.69 -13.23 31.20
C GLU A 632 5.94 -14.05 30.86
N ARG A 633 6.26 -15.07 31.66
CA ARG A 633 7.38 -15.96 31.36
C ARG A 633 7.16 -16.81 30.11
N ILE A 634 5.93 -17.27 29.86
CA ILE A 634 5.57 -17.98 28.62
C ILE A 634 5.74 -17.04 27.42
N ARG A 635 5.23 -15.80 27.49
CA ARG A 635 5.39 -14.80 26.42
C ARG A 635 6.85 -14.49 26.12
N GLN A 636 7.68 -14.34 27.17
CA GLN A 636 9.11 -14.10 27.01
C GLN A 636 9.80 -15.28 26.31
N LEU A 637 9.47 -16.52 26.70
CA LEU A 637 10.00 -17.72 26.07
C LEU A 637 9.51 -17.89 24.63
N GLU A 638 8.28 -17.46 24.31
CA GLU A 638 7.73 -17.46 22.94
C GLU A 638 8.49 -16.48 22.04
N GLN A 639 8.80 -15.27 22.54
CA GLN A 639 9.66 -14.33 21.82
C GLN A 639 11.07 -14.89 21.60
N GLU A 640 11.70 -15.45 22.64
CA GLU A 640 13.02 -16.08 22.51
C GLU A 640 13.01 -17.26 21.51
N MET A 641 11.90 -18.01 21.46
CA MET A 641 11.72 -19.12 20.53
C MET A 641 11.59 -18.63 19.08
N LEU A 642 10.85 -17.55 18.84
CA LEU A 642 10.69 -16.94 17.53
C LEU A 642 12.01 -16.38 17.01
N VAL A 643 12.76 -15.66 17.85
CA VAL A 643 14.11 -15.16 17.53
C VAL A 643 15.06 -16.32 17.20
N ALA A 644 15.01 -17.42 17.97
CA ALA A 644 15.80 -18.61 17.69
C ALA A 644 15.39 -19.29 16.37
N ALA A 645 14.10 -19.31 16.03
CA ALA A 645 13.62 -19.87 14.77
C ALA A 645 14.01 -19.02 13.55
N GLU A 646 13.96 -17.70 13.67
CA GLU A 646 14.43 -16.74 12.66
C GLU A 646 15.94 -16.81 12.46
N SER A 647 16.69 -17.03 13.55
CA SER A 647 18.14 -17.22 13.52
C SER A 647 18.56 -18.64 13.08
N LEU A 648 17.61 -19.48 12.65
CA LEU A 648 17.81 -20.87 12.23
C LEU A 648 18.40 -21.79 13.33
N GLU A 649 18.32 -21.38 14.61
CA GLU A 649 18.72 -22.15 15.79
C GLU A 649 17.60 -23.13 16.20
N PHE A 650 17.22 -24.04 15.30
CA PHE A 650 16.04 -24.90 15.48
C PHE A 650 16.07 -25.79 16.73
N GLU A 651 17.26 -26.20 17.19
CA GLU A 651 17.42 -26.98 18.42
C GLU A 651 17.06 -26.15 19.67
N LYS A 652 17.44 -24.88 19.68
CA LYS A 652 17.11 -23.93 20.76
C LYS A 652 15.63 -23.56 20.72
N ALA A 653 15.08 -23.31 19.53
CA ALA A 653 13.65 -23.10 19.35
C ALA A 653 12.83 -24.32 19.81
N ALA A 654 13.28 -25.55 19.52
CA ALA A 654 12.64 -26.76 20.00
C ALA A 654 12.70 -26.89 21.53
N ALA A 655 13.85 -26.58 22.14
CA ALA A 655 14.01 -26.61 23.60
C ALA A 655 13.12 -25.56 24.30
N LEU A 656 13.01 -24.35 23.75
CA LEU A 656 12.15 -23.28 24.25
C LEU A 656 10.67 -23.66 24.11
N ARG A 657 10.26 -24.23 22.96
CA ARG A 657 8.90 -24.77 22.74
C ARG A 657 8.52 -25.82 23.78
N ASP A 658 9.41 -26.75 24.06
CA ASP A 658 9.14 -27.84 25.01
C ASP A 658 9.08 -27.29 26.45
N ARG A 659 9.81 -26.22 26.75
CA ARG A 659 9.76 -25.50 28.03
C ARG A 659 8.48 -24.68 28.19
N ILE A 660 7.99 -24.04 27.13
CA ILE A 660 6.68 -23.37 27.09
C ILE A 660 5.59 -24.40 27.39
N LYS A 661 5.57 -25.54 26.67
CA LYS A 661 4.59 -26.61 26.90
C LYS A 661 4.57 -27.11 28.36
N ALA A 662 5.73 -27.22 29.00
CA ALA A 662 5.82 -27.63 30.40
C ALA A 662 5.19 -26.58 31.35
N LEU A 663 5.47 -25.29 31.13
CA LEU A 663 4.91 -24.19 31.91
C LEU A 663 3.41 -24.01 31.69
N THR A 664 2.94 -24.15 30.44
CA THR A 664 1.50 -24.13 30.12
C THR A 664 0.75 -25.26 30.82
N LYS A 665 1.34 -26.46 30.87
CA LYS A 665 0.74 -27.61 31.55
C LYS A 665 0.72 -27.45 33.08
N GLU A 666 1.72 -26.81 33.68
CA GLU A 666 1.69 -26.44 35.10
C GLU A 666 0.61 -25.40 35.42
N LEU A 667 0.35 -24.47 34.49
CA LEU A 667 -0.72 -23.48 34.61
C LEU A 667 -2.10 -24.17 34.56
N GLU A 668 -2.30 -25.07 33.58
CA GLU A 668 -3.53 -25.87 33.43
C GLU A 668 -3.82 -26.81 34.61
N GLN A 669 -2.80 -27.25 35.35
CA GLN A 669 -2.98 -28.10 36.55
C GLN A 669 -3.27 -27.31 37.84
N LYS A 670 -3.04 -26.00 37.83
CA LYS A 670 -3.30 -25.09 38.96
C LYS A 670 -4.60 -24.28 38.81
N THR A 671 -5.28 -24.43 37.68
CA THR A 671 -6.60 -23.87 37.37
C THR A 671 -7.63 -24.98 37.41
#